data_AF-A0A0M0FC39-F1
#
_entry.id   AF-A0A0M0FC39-F1
#
_cell.length_a   1.000
_cell.length_b   1.000
_cell.length_c   1.000
_cell.angle_alpha   90.00
_cell.angle_beta   90.00
_cell.angle_gamma   90.00
#
_symmetry.space_group_name_H-M   'P 1'
#
loop_
_entity.id
_entity.type
_entity.pdbx_description
1 polymer ?
#
loop_
_entity_poly.entity_id
_entity_poly.type
_entity_poly.pdbx_seq_one_letter_code
_entity_poly.pdbx_strand_id
1 'polypeptide(L)'
;MVALHTRAPVPAFVGLAGVAVRDVTPAPGIRARNWGPADWDVSEGAHRAMTLTAVALAEERTPADGASDPLVLVTVDGTWWRRVDDEATLRTTVLDATGLPVERLLVSLSHTHAGPVLCSGDADLPGGDRGVAYLRDLARAAADAAVAAIASLRPATLEWTTGRCGLASNREALLDGCADGDAGTATGSAPRPLVGFNPDAGTPRSPGADLADDTVVVGRLTTRPALGAPDTRPDGVAPEGDPVTLATIVNYACHPTTLAWQNRLVSPDYVGAMRDLVERETAAPVAFLQGASGELAPREQYTGDTAVADRHGTSLGHAVLAALAELPPPGTELELTHVVESGAPLAVWEPVPSAALTGTDARPDARTLAAVEEPVTLDLRDLPTWDELEAEWAGIDPRSREERLRRARNLRDGYVTGPTVPHPTWVWRVGEALLVAHPGEAYSRLQRTVRAHAGTRPVVVANLTNGPGFVYLPTREAYDVGAYQAWQSPLAPGSLERLERHACAVVDEVLAATAAWPPRRGRTTARRTRDPDPSRPRGGPVTTPAPDAPPVPLAVVTGGAAGIGRAVAERLAADGFRVVCADVVQHDLPALDLGAVPDAPGLVWAPLDVTDHAAVRAAFDDLADAFGGIDALVNNAGIQRHRALEDLTWDEWSAVVDVNLHGVFACLQAAGRHMLAAGRGAVVNISSVSARGSAGRAPYSTTKAAVIGLTATAGAEWAARGVRVNAVAPGYIDTGVFRQGVAQGTLSEETILARIPARRLAQPEEIGNAVSWLVSDQAAYMVGQTVYVDGGFLVDYGVPLAKKPE
;
A
#
# COMPACT_ATOMS: atom_id res chain seq x y z
N MET A 1 27.22 -16.45 -9.49
CA MET A 1 26.67 -16.06 -10.80
C MET A 1 25.17 -16.08 -10.67
N VAL A 2 24.54 -14.92 -10.49
CA VAL A 2 23.07 -14.82 -10.59
C VAL A 2 22.75 -15.02 -12.06
N ALA A 3 21.93 -16.02 -12.39
CA ALA A 3 21.50 -16.25 -13.77
C ALA A 3 20.75 -15.00 -14.26
N LEU A 4 21.20 -14.40 -15.37
CA LEU A 4 20.44 -13.35 -16.02
C LEU A 4 19.12 -13.94 -16.50
N HIS A 5 18.01 -13.24 -16.27
CA HIS A 5 16.75 -13.60 -16.89
C HIS A 5 16.89 -13.43 -18.41
N THR A 6 16.59 -14.47 -19.16
CA THR A 6 16.58 -14.45 -20.63
C THR A 6 15.23 -14.03 -21.21
N ARG A 7 14.22 -13.81 -20.36
CA ARG A 7 12.87 -13.38 -20.74
C ARG A 7 12.38 -12.25 -19.84
N ALA A 8 11.63 -11.32 -20.41
CA ALA A 8 10.94 -10.24 -19.71
C ALA A 8 9.42 -10.45 -19.88
N PRO A 9 8.77 -11.22 -18.99
CA PRO A 9 7.37 -11.58 -19.12
C PRO A 9 6.45 -10.39 -18.82
N VAL A 10 5.36 -10.29 -19.59
CA VAL A 10 4.27 -9.35 -19.29
C VAL A 10 3.30 -10.02 -18.31
N PRO A 11 2.97 -9.38 -17.16
CA PRO A 11 1.96 -9.90 -16.25
C PRO A 11 0.60 -10.00 -16.95
N ALA A 12 -0.04 -11.16 -16.90
CA ALA A 12 -1.25 -11.41 -17.67
C ALA A 12 -2.27 -12.31 -16.96
N PHE A 13 -3.50 -12.24 -17.46
CA PHE A 13 -4.50 -13.28 -17.33
C PHE A 13 -4.79 -13.91 -18.70
N VAL A 14 -4.85 -15.23 -18.77
CA VAL A 14 -5.10 -16.02 -19.97
C VAL A 14 -6.33 -16.89 -19.73
N GLY A 15 -7.42 -16.58 -20.44
CA GLY A 15 -8.68 -17.31 -20.29
C GLY A 15 -9.70 -16.89 -21.33
N LEU A 16 -10.96 -16.78 -20.92
CA LEU A 16 -12.05 -16.23 -21.71
C LEU A 16 -12.38 -14.83 -21.23
N ALA A 17 -12.73 -13.95 -22.15
CA ALA A 17 -13.25 -12.63 -21.82
C ALA A 17 -14.37 -12.18 -22.75
N GLY A 18 -15.26 -11.35 -22.23
CA GLY A 18 -16.38 -10.77 -22.94
C GLY A 18 -16.67 -9.36 -22.45
N VAL A 19 -17.18 -8.50 -23.32
CA VAL A 19 -17.33 -7.07 -23.05
C VAL A 19 -18.65 -6.57 -23.62
N ALA A 20 -19.37 -5.75 -22.87
CA ALA A 20 -20.57 -5.06 -23.33
C ALA A 20 -20.62 -3.63 -22.80
N VAL A 21 -21.12 -2.71 -23.62
CA VAL A 21 -21.27 -1.29 -23.29
C VAL A 21 -22.73 -0.88 -23.42
N ARG A 22 -23.18 0.03 -22.55
CA ARG A 22 -24.47 0.71 -22.64
C ARG A 22 -24.27 2.21 -22.50
N ASP A 23 -25.00 2.97 -23.30
CA ASP A 23 -25.18 4.40 -23.06
C ASP A 23 -26.16 4.57 -21.89
N VAL A 24 -25.72 5.30 -20.87
CA VAL A 24 -26.50 5.63 -19.68
C VAL A 24 -26.61 7.14 -19.51
N THR A 25 -26.49 7.90 -20.60
CA THR A 25 -26.68 9.35 -20.58
C THR A 25 -28.13 9.68 -20.21
N PRO A 26 -28.38 10.39 -19.09
CA PRO A 26 -29.74 10.74 -18.72
C PRO A 26 -30.30 11.84 -19.64
N ALA A 27 -31.62 11.84 -19.79
CA ALA A 27 -32.31 12.93 -20.49
C ALA A 27 -32.16 14.26 -19.73
N PRO A 28 -32.17 15.42 -20.41
CA PRO A 28 -32.19 16.73 -19.76
C PRO A 28 -33.32 16.86 -18.74
N GLY A 29 -33.12 17.69 -17.73
CA GLY A 29 -34.10 17.95 -16.67
C GLY A 29 -34.09 16.91 -15.54
N ILE A 30 -33.15 15.96 -15.54
CA ILE A 30 -32.90 15.08 -14.39
C ILE A 30 -32.26 15.88 -13.25
N ARG A 31 -32.54 15.52 -11.99
CA ARG A 31 -31.87 16.12 -10.84
C ARG A 31 -30.35 15.85 -10.91
N ALA A 32 -29.54 16.91 -10.89
CA ALA A 32 -28.07 16.82 -10.99
C ALA A 32 -27.36 17.74 -9.97
N ARG A 33 -28.06 18.11 -8.90
CA ARG A 33 -27.52 18.96 -7.83
C ARG A 33 -26.64 18.17 -6.85
N ASN A 34 -25.37 18.03 -7.21
CA ASN A 34 -24.34 17.40 -6.36
C ASN A 34 -23.53 18.40 -5.53
N TRP A 35 -23.59 19.68 -5.90
CA TRP A 35 -22.89 20.77 -5.24
C TRP A 35 -23.87 21.65 -4.45
N GLY A 36 -23.59 21.86 -3.15
CA GLY A 36 -24.39 22.73 -2.29
C GLY A 36 -24.57 24.15 -2.84
N PRO A 37 -23.49 24.82 -3.35
CA PRO A 37 -23.57 26.17 -3.91
C PRO A 37 -24.33 26.31 -5.23
N ALA A 38 -24.76 25.21 -5.87
CA ALA A 38 -25.52 25.30 -7.10
C ALA A 38 -26.88 25.99 -6.86
N ASP A 39 -27.19 26.98 -7.69
CA ASP A 39 -28.45 27.73 -7.70
C ASP A 39 -29.50 27.12 -8.65
N TRP A 40 -29.21 25.92 -9.17
CA TRP A 40 -30.05 25.12 -10.06
C TRP A 40 -30.14 23.68 -9.55
N ASP A 41 -31.24 22.99 -9.86
CA ASP A 41 -31.50 21.63 -9.38
C ASP A 41 -31.39 20.54 -10.47
N VAL A 42 -31.73 20.91 -11.71
CA VAL A 42 -31.88 19.96 -12.83
C VAL A 42 -30.91 20.26 -13.98
N SER A 43 -30.42 19.23 -14.64
CA SER A 43 -29.51 19.37 -15.77
C SER A 43 -30.18 20.03 -16.98
N GLU A 44 -29.41 20.82 -17.73
CA GLU A 44 -29.84 21.43 -18.99
C GLU A 44 -29.55 20.54 -20.21
N GLY A 45 -28.68 19.56 -20.04
CA GLY A 45 -28.26 18.64 -21.08
C GLY A 45 -27.08 17.79 -20.63
N ALA A 46 -26.37 17.20 -21.59
CA ALA A 46 -25.14 16.46 -21.38
C ALA A 46 -23.98 17.15 -22.10
N HIS A 47 -22.85 17.28 -21.41
CA HIS A 47 -21.58 17.69 -21.99
C HIS A 47 -21.03 16.55 -22.88
N ARG A 48 -21.09 15.33 -22.34
CA ARG A 48 -20.56 14.11 -22.95
C ARG A 48 -21.45 12.93 -22.61
N ALA A 49 -21.40 11.90 -23.46
CA ALA A 49 -22.06 10.64 -23.18
C ALA A 49 -21.52 10.03 -21.88
N MET A 50 -22.44 9.47 -21.09
CA MET A 50 -22.15 8.69 -19.89
C MET A 50 -22.29 7.22 -20.26
N THR A 51 -21.31 6.39 -19.90
CA THR A 51 -21.30 4.97 -20.29
C THR A 51 -21.29 4.05 -19.09
N LEU A 52 -21.82 2.85 -19.34
CA LEU A 52 -21.68 1.68 -18.49
C LEU A 52 -20.96 0.60 -19.29
N THR A 53 -19.85 0.09 -18.76
CA THR A 53 -19.06 -0.98 -19.39
C THR A 53 -19.00 -2.19 -18.47
N ALA A 54 -19.44 -3.34 -18.97
CA ALA A 54 -19.32 -4.64 -18.31
C ALA A 54 -18.21 -5.48 -18.96
N VAL A 55 -17.32 -6.03 -18.13
CA VAL A 55 -16.24 -6.94 -18.53
C VAL A 55 -16.42 -8.26 -17.76
N ALA A 56 -16.58 -9.35 -18.48
CA ALA A 56 -16.66 -10.70 -17.92
C ALA A 56 -15.34 -11.45 -18.18
N LEU A 57 -14.81 -12.14 -17.18
CA LEU A 57 -13.60 -12.97 -17.27
C LEU A 57 -13.91 -14.37 -16.74
N ALA A 58 -13.52 -15.41 -17.47
CA ALA A 58 -13.69 -16.80 -17.03
C ALA A 58 -12.45 -17.63 -17.35
N GLU A 59 -12.18 -18.66 -16.56
CA GLU A 59 -11.09 -19.59 -16.85
C GLU A 59 -11.43 -20.44 -18.07
N GLU A 60 -10.47 -20.61 -18.99
CA GLU A 60 -10.62 -21.54 -20.12
C GLU A 60 -10.31 -22.96 -19.63
N ARG A 61 -11.36 -23.77 -19.43
CA ARG A 61 -11.28 -25.14 -18.91
C ARG A 61 -11.61 -26.16 -19.99
N THR A 62 -11.19 -27.42 -19.80
CA THR A 62 -11.59 -28.49 -20.72
C THR A 62 -13.10 -28.75 -20.58
N PRO A 63 -13.78 -29.25 -21.63
CA PRO A 63 -15.21 -29.55 -21.55
C PRO A 63 -15.61 -30.51 -20.42
N ALA A 64 -14.67 -31.30 -19.89
CA ALA A 64 -14.90 -32.24 -18.79
C ALA A 64 -14.92 -31.58 -17.40
N ASP A 65 -14.34 -30.39 -17.24
CA ASP A 65 -14.16 -29.70 -15.95
C ASP A 65 -15.34 -28.78 -15.58
N GLY A 66 -16.33 -28.65 -16.47
CA GLY A 66 -17.46 -27.72 -16.31
C GLY A 66 -17.09 -26.25 -16.55
N ALA A 67 -18.11 -25.39 -16.63
CA ALA A 67 -17.91 -23.94 -16.73
C ALA A 67 -17.50 -23.36 -15.36
N SER A 68 -16.50 -22.47 -15.34
CA SER A 68 -16.22 -21.65 -14.16
C SER A 68 -17.19 -20.46 -14.14
N ASP A 69 -17.69 -20.09 -12.96
CA ASP A 69 -18.47 -18.86 -12.83
C ASP A 69 -17.57 -17.66 -13.23
N PRO A 70 -17.99 -16.76 -14.10
CA PRO A 70 -17.16 -15.62 -14.48
C PRO A 70 -17.01 -14.62 -13.33
N LEU A 71 -15.93 -13.85 -13.34
CA LEU A 71 -15.84 -12.56 -12.65
C LEU A 71 -16.47 -11.50 -13.55
N VAL A 72 -17.36 -10.67 -13.02
CA VAL A 72 -18.01 -9.60 -13.79
C VAL A 72 -17.78 -8.23 -13.15
N LEU A 73 -17.00 -7.41 -13.84
CA LEU A 73 -16.79 -6.01 -13.48
C LEU A 73 -17.73 -5.12 -14.29
N VAL A 74 -18.55 -4.32 -13.62
CA VAL A 74 -19.38 -3.26 -14.19
C VAL A 74 -18.82 -1.91 -13.75
N THR A 75 -18.43 -1.08 -14.71
CA THR A 75 -18.01 0.31 -14.46
C THR A 75 -19.08 1.25 -14.98
N VAL A 76 -19.40 2.30 -14.22
CA VAL A 76 -20.47 3.25 -14.55
C VAL A 76 -19.96 4.67 -14.39
N ASP A 77 -20.19 5.51 -15.39
CA ASP A 77 -20.10 6.95 -15.19
C ASP A 77 -21.20 7.39 -14.24
N GLY A 78 -20.84 7.69 -13.01
CA GLY A 78 -21.80 7.99 -11.95
C GLY A 78 -21.17 8.78 -10.83
N THR A 79 -22.04 9.36 -10.00
CA THR A 79 -21.64 10.09 -8.79
C THR A 79 -21.23 9.10 -7.69
N TRP A 80 -21.80 9.24 -6.50
CA TRP A 80 -21.88 8.22 -5.46
C TRP A 80 -23.35 7.88 -5.21
N TRP A 81 -23.60 6.77 -4.50
CA TRP A 81 -24.94 6.36 -4.11
C TRP A 81 -25.37 7.07 -2.83
N ARG A 82 -26.40 7.92 -2.86
CA ARG A 82 -26.82 8.63 -1.64
C ARG A 82 -27.54 7.74 -0.62
N ARG A 83 -27.95 6.54 -1.02
CA ARG A 83 -28.59 5.53 -0.17
C ARG A 83 -27.96 4.16 -0.44
N VAL A 84 -27.74 3.40 0.63
CA VAL A 84 -27.28 2.00 0.54
C VAL A 84 -28.29 1.14 -0.24
N ASP A 85 -29.59 1.38 -0.04
CA ASP A 85 -30.65 0.62 -0.73
C ASP A 85 -30.63 0.77 -2.25
N ASP A 86 -30.25 1.95 -2.76
CA ASP A 86 -30.22 2.22 -4.20
C ASP A 86 -29.10 1.41 -4.88
N GLU A 87 -27.92 1.39 -4.26
CA GLU A 87 -26.83 0.52 -4.68
C GLU A 87 -27.22 -0.96 -4.59
N ALA A 88 -27.75 -1.38 -3.45
CA ALA A 88 -28.11 -2.77 -3.22
C ALA A 88 -29.18 -3.25 -4.21
N THR A 89 -30.12 -2.39 -4.59
CA THR A 89 -31.13 -2.68 -5.61
C THR A 89 -30.51 -2.93 -6.97
N LEU A 90 -29.59 -2.06 -7.41
CA LEU A 90 -28.88 -2.26 -8.67
C LEU A 90 -28.07 -3.56 -8.63
N ARG A 91 -27.27 -3.76 -7.58
CA ARG A 91 -26.41 -4.94 -7.46
C ARG A 91 -27.20 -6.23 -7.42
N THR A 92 -28.30 -6.27 -6.67
CA THR A 92 -29.22 -7.43 -6.62
C THR A 92 -29.83 -7.71 -7.99
N THR A 93 -30.22 -6.67 -8.74
CA THR A 93 -30.77 -6.84 -10.10
C THR A 93 -29.76 -7.52 -11.03
N VAL A 94 -28.47 -7.17 -10.93
CA VAL A 94 -27.40 -7.80 -11.73
C VAL A 94 -27.13 -9.23 -11.27
N LEU A 95 -27.08 -9.48 -9.96
CA LEU A 95 -26.90 -10.82 -9.38
C LEU A 95 -28.04 -11.76 -9.79
N ASP A 96 -29.29 -11.31 -9.70
CA ASP A 96 -30.46 -12.09 -10.10
C ASP A 96 -30.46 -12.42 -11.59
N ALA A 97 -30.05 -11.47 -12.44
CA ALA A 97 -29.98 -11.66 -13.89
C ALA A 97 -28.85 -12.61 -14.33
N THR A 98 -27.73 -12.61 -13.61
CA THR A 98 -26.53 -13.39 -13.96
C THR A 98 -26.43 -14.71 -13.22
N GLY A 99 -27.09 -14.85 -12.07
CA GLY A 99 -26.97 -15.99 -11.17
C GLY A 99 -25.62 -16.08 -10.45
N LEU A 100 -24.82 -15.01 -10.46
CA LEU A 100 -23.49 -15.00 -9.87
C LEU A 100 -23.54 -14.90 -8.34
N PRO A 101 -22.56 -15.49 -7.63
CA PRO A 101 -22.36 -15.22 -6.22
C PRO A 101 -21.83 -13.79 -6.01
N VAL A 102 -22.08 -13.21 -4.82
CA VAL A 102 -21.83 -11.80 -4.52
C VAL A 102 -20.37 -11.40 -4.69
N GLU A 103 -19.44 -12.28 -4.36
CA GLU A 103 -18.00 -12.05 -4.46
C GLU A 103 -17.52 -11.94 -5.91
N ARG A 104 -18.30 -12.41 -6.90
CA ARG A 104 -17.94 -12.41 -8.33
C ARG A 104 -18.50 -11.23 -9.12
N LEU A 105 -19.18 -10.29 -8.47
CA LEU A 105 -19.68 -9.07 -9.09
C LEU A 105 -19.06 -7.84 -8.43
N LEU A 106 -18.45 -6.96 -9.23
CA LEU A 106 -18.06 -5.61 -8.81
C LEU A 106 -18.81 -4.58 -9.66
N VAL A 107 -19.45 -3.62 -9.01
CA VAL A 107 -20.05 -2.44 -9.63
C VAL A 107 -19.33 -1.20 -9.10
N SER A 108 -18.59 -0.52 -9.97
CA SER A 108 -17.72 0.61 -9.62
C SER A 108 -18.16 1.89 -10.32
N LEU A 109 -18.16 3.01 -9.59
CA LEU A 109 -18.51 4.32 -10.14
C LEU A 109 -17.26 5.14 -10.47
N SER A 110 -17.31 5.92 -11.54
CA SER A 110 -16.24 6.86 -11.90
C SER A 110 -16.09 8.02 -10.92
N HIS A 111 -17.10 8.27 -10.06
CA HIS A 111 -17.16 9.33 -9.07
C HIS A 111 -17.23 10.76 -9.64
N THR A 112 -17.79 10.92 -10.84
CA THR A 112 -18.03 12.26 -11.41
C THR A 112 -18.99 13.05 -10.53
N HIS A 113 -18.62 14.28 -10.20
CA HIS A 113 -19.53 15.18 -9.47
C HIS A 113 -20.51 15.92 -10.39
N ALA A 114 -20.35 15.80 -11.71
CA ALA A 114 -21.24 16.36 -12.71
C ALA A 114 -22.24 15.33 -13.25
N GLY A 115 -22.56 14.25 -12.51
CA GLY A 115 -23.55 13.25 -12.93
C GLY A 115 -24.98 13.52 -12.41
N PRO A 116 -25.96 12.68 -12.80
CA PRO A 116 -27.28 12.68 -12.17
C PRO A 116 -27.18 12.27 -10.69
N VAL A 117 -28.08 12.79 -9.86
CA VAL A 117 -28.17 12.40 -8.45
C VAL A 117 -28.67 10.96 -8.34
N LEU A 118 -27.82 10.06 -7.83
CA LEU A 118 -28.19 8.67 -7.56
C LEU A 118 -28.87 8.55 -6.18
N CYS A 119 -30.15 8.92 -6.11
CA CYS A 119 -30.96 8.86 -4.88
C CYS A 119 -32.44 8.67 -5.19
N SER A 120 -33.03 7.55 -4.81
CA SER A 120 -34.49 7.35 -4.93
C SER A 120 -35.28 8.19 -3.93
N GLY A 121 -34.65 8.57 -2.81
CA GLY A 121 -35.26 9.42 -1.77
C GLY A 121 -35.50 10.87 -2.18
N ASP A 122 -34.94 11.31 -3.32
CA ASP A 122 -35.10 12.66 -3.84
C ASP A 122 -36.32 12.79 -4.78
N ALA A 123 -37.22 11.80 -4.84
CA ALA A 123 -38.33 11.71 -5.81
C ALA A 123 -39.21 12.97 -5.89
N ASP A 124 -39.48 13.61 -4.76
CA ASP A 124 -40.34 14.80 -4.68
C ASP A 124 -39.61 16.13 -4.97
N LEU A 125 -38.28 16.08 -5.17
CA LEU A 125 -37.46 17.25 -5.48
C LEU A 125 -37.46 17.52 -7.00
N PRO A 126 -37.10 18.74 -7.46
CA PRO A 126 -37.06 19.04 -8.88
C PRO A 126 -36.18 18.05 -9.67
N GLY A 127 -36.78 17.40 -10.67
CA GLY A 127 -36.16 16.36 -11.50
C GLY A 127 -35.91 15.01 -10.82
N GLY A 128 -36.40 14.83 -9.59
CA GLY A 128 -36.21 13.63 -8.78
C GLY A 128 -37.01 12.41 -9.27
N ASP A 129 -38.22 12.64 -9.79
CA ASP A 129 -39.05 11.64 -10.47
C ASP A 129 -38.30 10.98 -11.64
N ARG A 130 -37.60 11.80 -12.43
CA ARG A 130 -36.71 11.34 -13.52
C ARG A 130 -35.49 10.60 -12.97
N GLY A 131 -34.98 11.01 -11.80
CA GLY A 131 -33.92 10.29 -11.08
C GLY A 131 -34.33 8.88 -10.69
N VAL A 132 -35.53 8.69 -10.15
CA VAL A 132 -36.06 7.35 -9.80
C VAL A 132 -36.22 6.47 -11.04
N ALA A 133 -36.75 7.03 -12.14
CA ALA A 133 -36.84 6.31 -13.41
C ALA A 133 -35.44 5.91 -13.93
N TYR A 134 -34.50 6.85 -13.89
CA TYR A 134 -33.11 6.63 -14.30
C TYR A 134 -32.43 5.52 -13.49
N LEU A 135 -32.61 5.47 -12.17
CA LEU A 135 -32.05 4.40 -11.33
C LEU A 135 -32.55 3.00 -11.74
N ARG A 136 -33.83 2.88 -12.10
CA ARG A 136 -34.41 1.62 -12.60
C ARG A 136 -33.82 1.23 -13.96
N ASP A 137 -33.70 2.20 -14.86
CA ASP A 137 -33.15 1.97 -16.19
C ASP A 137 -31.66 1.63 -16.12
N LEU A 138 -30.92 2.28 -15.22
CA LEU A 138 -29.50 1.99 -14.94
C LEU A 138 -29.32 0.57 -14.40
N ALA A 139 -30.16 0.12 -13.47
CA ALA A 139 -30.10 -1.25 -12.95
C ALA A 139 -30.36 -2.30 -14.04
N ARG A 140 -31.33 -2.03 -14.93
CA ARG A 140 -31.58 -2.89 -16.10
C ARG A 140 -30.40 -2.88 -17.07
N ALA A 141 -29.87 -1.71 -17.39
CA ALA A 141 -28.73 -1.58 -18.29
C ALA A 141 -27.49 -2.33 -17.75
N ALA A 142 -27.25 -2.25 -16.43
CA ALA A 142 -26.18 -3.01 -15.77
C ALA A 142 -26.38 -4.53 -15.90
N ALA A 143 -27.60 -5.02 -15.65
CA ALA A 143 -27.92 -6.43 -15.77
C ALA A 143 -27.79 -6.92 -17.23
N ASP A 144 -28.35 -6.17 -18.18
CA ASP A 144 -28.27 -6.50 -19.61
C ASP A 144 -26.83 -6.48 -20.13
N ALA A 145 -26.00 -5.55 -19.65
CA ALA A 145 -24.59 -5.48 -20.00
C ALA A 145 -23.81 -6.66 -19.41
N ALA A 146 -24.04 -6.99 -18.14
CA ALA A 146 -23.40 -8.13 -17.48
C ALA A 146 -23.74 -9.46 -18.20
N VAL A 147 -25.02 -9.70 -18.48
CA VAL A 147 -25.47 -10.89 -19.23
C VAL A 147 -24.86 -10.92 -20.63
N ALA A 148 -24.84 -9.79 -21.34
CA ALA A 148 -24.24 -9.71 -22.68
C ALA A 148 -22.72 -9.95 -22.65
N ALA A 149 -22.01 -9.42 -21.65
CA ALA A 149 -20.58 -9.64 -21.47
C ALA A 149 -20.30 -11.14 -21.26
N ILE A 150 -21.03 -11.81 -20.37
CA ILE A 150 -20.93 -13.26 -20.14
C ILE A 150 -21.23 -14.04 -21.44
N ALA A 151 -22.29 -13.69 -22.16
CA ALA A 151 -22.66 -14.35 -23.40
C ALA A 151 -21.62 -14.19 -24.53
N SER A 152 -20.76 -13.18 -24.44
CA SER A 152 -19.70 -12.88 -25.42
C SER A 152 -18.32 -13.43 -25.06
N LEU A 153 -18.22 -14.25 -24.00
CA LEU A 153 -16.95 -14.87 -23.57
C LEU A 153 -16.28 -15.62 -24.73
N ARG A 154 -15.04 -15.25 -25.02
CA ARG A 154 -14.19 -15.84 -26.07
C ARG A 154 -12.73 -15.86 -25.62
N PRO A 155 -11.87 -16.73 -26.21
CA PRO A 155 -10.46 -16.78 -25.85
C PRO A 155 -9.78 -15.41 -25.95
N ALA A 156 -9.20 -14.99 -24.83
CA ALA A 156 -8.59 -13.68 -24.66
C ALA A 156 -7.40 -13.72 -23.70
N THR A 157 -6.59 -12.68 -23.74
CA THR A 157 -5.55 -12.38 -22.76
C THR A 157 -5.74 -10.96 -22.25
N LEU A 158 -5.55 -10.74 -20.96
CA LEU A 158 -5.56 -9.43 -20.31
C LEU A 158 -4.14 -9.16 -19.81
N GLU A 159 -3.43 -8.27 -20.51
CA GLU A 159 -2.03 -7.92 -20.24
C GLU A 159 -1.95 -6.60 -19.49
N TRP A 160 -1.12 -6.54 -18.45
CA TRP A 160 -1.03 -5.39 -17.56
C TRP A 160 0.26 -4.61 -17.75
N THR A 161 0.14 -3.29 -17.64
CA THR A 161 1.26 -2.34 -17.63
C THR A 161 0.94 -1.18 -16.68
N THR A 162 1.95 -0.38 -16.36
CA THR A 162 1.82 0.81 -15.53
C THR A 162 2.43 2.02 -16.23
N GLY A 163 1.80 3.17 -16.07
CA GLY A 163 2.29 4.46 -16.54
C GLY A 163 2.22 5.51 -15.44
N ARG A 164 2.49 6.77 -15.79
CA ARG A 164 2.41 7.91 -14.86
C ARG A 164 1.59 9.05 -15.43
N CYS A 165 0.75 9.65 -14.60
CA CYS A 165 -0.02 10.84 -14.92
C CYS A 165 0.02 11.85 -13.77
N GLY A 166 0.51 13.06 -14.04
CA GLY A 166 0.62 14.14 -13.05
C GLY A 166 -0.65 14.97 -12.86
N LEU A 167 -1.83 14.45 -13.25
CA LEU A 167 -3.11 15.15 -13.11
C LEU A 167 -3.51 15.30 -11.63
N ALA A 168 -3.36 14.23 -10.86
CA ALA A 168 -3.69 14.19 -9.44
C ALA A 168 -2.79 15.10 -8.61
N SER A 169 -3.40 15.76 -7.63
CA SER A 169 -2.73 16.58 -6.64
C SER A 169 -3.43 16.48 -5.30
N ASN A 170 -2.68 16.65 -4.20
CA ASN A 170 -3.29 16.71 -2.88
C ASN A 170 -4.25 17.92 -2.81
N ARG A 171 -5.44 17.68 -2.24
CA ARG A 171 -6.52 18.68 -2.16
C ARG A 171 -6.81 19.17 -0.74
N GLU A 172 -5.89 18.99 0.19
CA GLU A 172 -6.04 19.37 1.60
C GLU A 172 -5.13 20.56 1.92
N ALA A 173 -5.55 21.76 1.50
CA ALA A 173 -4.75 22.96 1.69
C ALA A 173 -4.95 23.55 3.09
N LEU A 174 -3.84 23.83 3.78
CA LEU A 174 -3.82 24.62 5.01
C LEU A 174 -3.42 26.05 4.65
N LEU A 175 -4.36 27.00 4.73
CA LEU A 175 -4.05 28.42 4.53
C LEU A 175 -3.89 29.15 5.87
N ASP A 176 -2.72 29.73 6.08
CA ASP A 176 -2.48 30.66 7.18
C ASP A 176 -3.40 31.87 7.06
N GLY A 177 -4.16 32.17 8.12
CA GLY A 177 -4.98 33.39 8.20
C GLY A 177 -6.40 33.29 7.64
N CYS A 178 -6.87 32.11 7.20
CA CYS A 178 -8.29 31.87 6.93
C CYS A 178 -9.09 31.71 8.25
N ALA A 179 -9.13 32.77 9.06
CA ALA A 179 -10.20 32.96 10.03
C ALA A 179 -11.41 33.50 9.25
N ASP A 180 -12.53 32.78 9.31
CA ASP A 180 -13.87 33.11 8.80
C ASP A 180 -13.99 34.43 8.04
N GLY A 181 -13.63 34.40 6.76
CA GLY A 181 -13.92 35.48 5.83
C GLY A 181 -15.35 35.41 5.27
N ASP A 182 -16.34 34.94 6.04
CA ASP A 182 -17.79 35.15 5.78
C ASP A 182 -18.77 34.43 6.75
N ALA A 183 -18.32 33.62 7.71
CA ALA A 183 -19.21 32.98 8.68
C ALA A 183 -18.86 33.44 10.10
N GLY A 184 -19.51 34.50 10.58
CA GLY A 184 -19.19 35.18 11.84
C GLY A 184 -19.15 34.29 13.09
N THR A 185 -18.00 33.65 13.34
CA THR A 185 -17.64 33.10 14.65
C THR A 185 -16.36 33.72 15.20
N ALA A 186 -16.34 33.82 16.53
CA ALA A 186 -15.50 34.71 17.31
C ALA A 186 -14.00 34.39 17.23
N THR A 187 -13.22 35.45 17.42
CA THR A 187 -11.78 35.49 17.71
C THR A 187 -11.24 34.24 18.43
N GLY A 188 -10.35 33.49 17.77
CA GLY A 188 -9.49 32.47 18.41
C GLY A 188 -9.52 31.04 17.85
N SER A 189 -10.20 30.77 16.73
CA SER A 189 -10.24 29.42 16.14
C SER A 189 -8.95 29.05 15.37
N ALA A 190 -8.52 27.79 15.47
CA ALA A 190 -7.45 27.22 14.64
C ALA A 190 -7.77 27.40 13.13
N PRO A 191 -6.75 27.52 12.25
CA PRO A 191 -6.96 27.62 10.81
C PRO A 191 -7.72 26.39 10.30
N ARG A 192 -8.76 26.62 9.47
CA ARG A 192 -9.59 25.55 8.92
C ARG A 192 -8.97 24.99 7.64
N PRO A 193 -8.78 23.67 7.50
CA PRO A 193 -8.35 23.06 6.25
C PRO A 193 -9.37 23.30 5.14
N LEU A 194 -8.87 23.68 3.96
CA LEU A 194 -9.68 23.90 2.76
C LEU A 194 -9.59 22.69 1.84
N VAL A 195 -10.72 22.38 1.18
CA VAL A 195 -10.75 21.40 0.10
C VAL A 195 -10.41 22.13 -1.19
N GLY A 196 -9.17 21.94 -1.66
CA GLY A 196 -8.53 22.82 -2.63
C GLY A 196 -7.12 22.34 -2.93
N PHE A 197 -6.61 22.56 -4.15
CA PHE A 197 -5.23 22.25 -4.49
C PHE A 197 -4.26 22.74 -3.39
N ASN A 198 -3.46 21.81 -2.84
CA ASN A 198 -2.46 22.09 -1.84
C ASN A 198 -1.07 22.22 -2.49
N PRO A 199 -0.54 23.45 -2.68
CA PRO A 199 0.79 23.65 -3.25
C PRO A 199 1.93 23.27 -2.29
N ASP A 200 1.64 23.14 -1.00
CA ASP A 200 2.61 22.82 0.05
C ASP A 200 2.67 21.31 0.36
N ALA A 201 1.93 20.47 -0.37
CA ALA A 201 1.99 19.02 -0.22
C ALA A 201 3.42 18.49 -0.46
N GLY A 202 3.87 17.58 0.41
CA GLY A 202 5.23 17.06 0.43
C GLY A 202 6.28 18.03 1.00
N THR A 203 5.88 19.23 1.45
CA THR A 203 6.79 20.19 2.09
C THR A 203 6.67 20.13 3.62
N PRO A 204 7.68 20.62 4.37
CA PRO A 204 7.58 20.75 5.83
C PRO A 204 6.43 21.64 6.32
N ARG A 205 5.80 22.44 5.45
CA ARG A 205 4.66 23.30 5.78
C ARG A 205 3.32 22.56 5.82
N SER A 206 3.25 21.38 5.22
CA SER A 206 2.03 20.54 5.22
C SER A 206 2.36 19.13 5.72
N PRO A 207 2.77 18.97 7.00
CA PRO A 207 3.11 17.66 7.56
C PRO A 207 1.90 16.72 7.48
N GLY A 208 2.08 15.55 6.84
CA GLY A 208 1.02 14.56 6.61
C GLY A 208 0.34 14.65 5.22
N ALA A 209 0.58 15.70 4.44
CA ALA A 209 0.14 15.76 3.05
C ALA A 209 1.21 15.16 2.13
N ASP A 210 1.04 13.89 1.76
CA ASP A 210 1.92 13.21 0.82
C ASP A 210 1.81 13.75 -0.61
N LEU A 211 2.85 13.53 -1.41
CA LEU A 211 2.76 13.68 -2.86
C LEU A 211 1.69 12.72 -3.41
N ALA A 212 0.95 13.19 -4.42
CA ALA A 212 -0.07 12.39 -5.08
C ALA A 212 0.53 11.12 -5.70
N ASP A 213 -0.17 10.00 -5.58
CA ASP A 213 0.13 8.79 -6.34
C ASP A 213 -0.19 9.04 -7.83
N ASP A 214 0.85 9.13 -8.65
CA ASP A 214 0.76 9.42 -10.07
C ASP A 214 0.62 8.16 -10.94
N THR A 215 0.53 6.97 -10.32
CA THR A 215 0.48 5.69 -11.03
C THR A 215 -0.85 5.52 -11.78
N VAL A 216 -0.76 5.23 -13.08
CA VAL A 216 -1.87 4.73 -13.89
C VAL A 216 -1.64 3.24 -14.12
N VAL A 217 -2.61 2.40 -13.77
CA VAL A 217 -2.57 0.96 -14.10
C VAL A 217 -3.46 0.71 -15.29
N VAL A 218 -2.93 0.05 -16.31
CA VAL A 218 -3.62 -0.19 -17.59
C VAL A 218 -3.64 -1.68 -17.91
N GLY A 219 -4.82 -2.20 -18.24
CA GLY A 219 -5.01 -3.56 -18.74
C GLY A 219 -5.44 -3.55 -20.21
N ARG A 220 -4.67 -4.20 -21.08
CA ARG A 220 -5.03 -4.45 -22.49
C ARG A 220 -5.69 -5.81 -22.61
N LEU A 221 -6.99 -5.84 -22.91
CA LEU A 221 -7.72 -7.08 -23.16
C LEU A 221 -7.77 -7.36 -24.66
N THR A 222 -7.14 -8.43 -25.13
CA THR A 222 -7.06 -8.78 -26.56
C THR A 222 -7.46 -10.22 -26.82
N THR A 223 -8.03 -10.46 -27.99
CA THR A 223 -8.43 -11.80 -28.43
C THR A 223 -7.22 -12.64 -28.76
N ARG A 224 -7.35 -13.95 -28.63
CA ARG A 224 -6.33 -14.91 -29.05
C ARG A 224 -6.96 -16.19 -29.61
N PRO A 225 -6.15 -17.07 -30.24
CA PRO A 225 -6.57 -18.45 -30.48
C PRO A 225 -6.92 -19.19 -29.18
N ALA A 226 -7.78 -20.20 -29.29
CA ALA A 226 -8.09 -21.12 -28.20
C ALA A 226 -6.83 -21.89 -27.75
N LEU A 227 -6.77 -22.27 -26.47
CA LEU A 227 -5.60 -23.01 -25.95
C LEU A 227 -5.44 -24.34 -26.68
N GLY A 228 -4.23 -24.61 -27.19
CA GLY A 228 -3.91 -25.85 -27.91
C GLY A 228 -4.40 -25.91 -29.36
N ALA A 229 -4.93 -24.82 -29.91
CA ALA A 229 -5.13 -24.71 -31.36
C ALA A 229 -3.76 -24.86 -32.07
N PRO A 230 -3.66 -25.62 -33.17
CA PRO A 230 -2.40 -25.78 -33.89
C PRO A 230 -1.95 -24.43 -34.47
N ASP A 231 -0.65 -24.13 -34.36
CA ASP A 231 -0.02 -22.90 -34.90
C ASP A 231 -0.23 -22.73 -36.42
N THR A 232 -0.58 -23.82 -37.11
CA THR A 232 -0.89 -23.87 -38.54
C THR A 232 -2.15 -24.70 -38.76
N ARG A 233 -3.11 -24.21 -39.55
CA ARG A 233 -4.20 -25.06 -40.04
C ARG A 233 -3.61 -26.18 -40.93
N PRO A 234 -4.28 -27.34 -41.06
CA PRO A 234 -3.80 -28.46 -41.90
C PRO A 234 -3.57 -28.11 -43.39
N ASP A 235 -4.11 -26.97 -43.84
CA ASP A 235 -3.96 -26.39 -45.17
C ASP A 235 -2.77 -25.41 -45.29
N GLY A 236 -1.97 -25.22 -44.23
CA GLY A 236 -0.80 -24.34 -44.21
C GLY A 236 -1.13 -22.86 -44.05
N VAL A 237 -2.38 -22.50 -43.76
CA VAL A 237 -2.80 -21.11 -43.53
C VAL A 237 -2.76 -20.81 -42.02
N ALA A 238 -2.14 -19.68 -41.64
CA ALA A 238 -2.14 -19.21 -40.25
C ALA A 238 -3.60 -18.98 -39.75
N PRO A 239 -3.89 -19.10 -38.44
CA PRO A 239 -5.23 -18.85 -37.91
C PRO A 239 -5.71 -17.42 -38.25
N GLU A 240 -7.02 -17.24 -38.43
CA GLU A 240 -7.64 -15.99 -38.87
C GLU A 240 -7.41 -14.81 -37.90
N GLY A 241 -6.84 -13.72 -38.45
CA GLY A 241 -6.93 -12.34 -37.97
C GLY A 241 -5.86 -11.89 -36.96
N ASP A 242 -5.40 -10.65 -37.11
CA ASP A 242 -4.58 -9.98 -36.10
C ASP A 242 -5.35 -9.89 -34.76
N PRO A 243 -4.67 -9.95 -33.59
CA PRO A 243 -5.32 -9.79 -32.30
C PRO A 243 -6.17 -8.52 -32.23
N VAL A 244 -7.43 -8.65 -31.83
CA VAL A 244 -8.37 -7.53 -31.67
C VAL A 244 -8.46 -7.14 -30.20
N THR A 245 -8.28 -5.86 -29.88
CA THR A 245 -8.53 -5.33 -28.54
C THR A 245 -10.03 -5.34 -28.24
N LEU A 246 -10.44 -5.98 -27.15
CA LEU A 246 -11.83 -6.05 -26.69
C LEU A 246 -12.18 -4.93 -25.71
N ALA A 247 -11.21 -4.53 -24.87
CA ALA A 247 -11.36 -3.42 -23.94
C ALA A 247 -10.00 -2.91 -23.46
N THR A 248 -9.99 -1.70 -22.92
CA THR A 248 -8.90 -1.16 -22.09
C THR A 248 -9.41 -0.92 -20.67
N ILE A 249 -8.78 -1.53 -19.68
CA ILE A 249 -9.07 -1.27 -18.26
C ILE A 249 -8.12 -0.17 -17.79
N VAL A 250 -8.66 0.87 -17.15
CA VAL A 250 -7.87 2.00 -16.64
C VAL A 250 -8.17 2.21 -15.17
N ASN A 251 -7.14 2.22 -14.33
CA ASN A 251 -7.25 2.58 -12.92
C ASN A 251 -6.35 3.78 -12.62
N TYR A 252 -6.94 4.84 -12.07
CA TYR A 252 -6.22 6.06 -11.72
C TYR A 252 -6.84 6.76 -10.51
N ALA A 253 -5.99 7.28 -9.63
CA ALA A 253 -6.39 7.91 -8.37
C ALA A 253 -6.43 9.43 -8.49
N CYS A 254 -7.57 9.97 -8.93
CA CYS A 254 -7.82 11.40 -8.96
C CYS A 254 -9.32 11.62 -8.85
N HIS A 255 -9.80 12.53 -8.01
CA HIS A 255 -11.24 12.68 -7.81
C HIS A 255 -11.84 13.58 -8.91
N PRO A 256 -12.84 13.15 -9.71
CA PRO A 256 -13.39 13.92 -10.83
C PRO A 256 -14.28 15.09 -10.37
N THR A 257 -13.59 16.17 -10.00
CA THR A 257 -14.12 17.40 -9.41
C THR A 257 -13.71 18.63 -10.24
N THR A 258 -13.36 18.43 -11.51
CA THR A 258 -13.07 19.55 -12.42
C THR A 258 -14.31 20.42 -12.56
N LEU A 259 -15.46 19.80 -12.84
CA LEU A 259 -16.74 20.48 -13.02
C LEU A 259 -17.51 20.58 -11.70
N ALA A 260 -17.92 21.80 -11.33
CA ALA A 260 -18.70 22.06 -10.12
C ALA A 260 -19.98 22.86 -10.36
N TRP A 261 -20.36 23.71 -9.41
CA TRP A 261 -21.71 24.28 -9.32
C TRP A 261 -22.08 25.22 -10.46
N GLN A 262 -21.11 25.79 -11.19
CA GLN A 262 -21.41 26.60 -12.38
C GLN A 262 -21.78 25.75 -13.61
N ASN A 263 -21.35 24.48 -13.68
CA ASN A 263 -21.66 23.60 -14.81
C ASN A 263 -23.09 23.04 -14.67
N ARG A 264 -23.93 23.24 -15.69
CA ARG A 264 -25.35 22.81 -15.70
C ARG A 264 -25.60 21.54 -16.52
N LEU A 265 -24.54 20.92 -17.03
CA LEU A 265 -24.60 19.74 -17.90
C LEU A 265 -24.22 18.48 -17.12
N VAL A 266 -24.84 17.34 -17.43
CA VAL A 266 -24.31 16.06 -16.98
C VAL A 266 -23.02 15.72 -17.72
N SER A 267 -22.04 15.16 -17.03
CA SER A 267 -20.72 14.91 -17.57
C SER A 267 -20.01 13.77 -16.81
N PRO A 268 -19.27 12.90 -17.49
CA PRO A 268 -18.30 11.99 -16.86
C PRO A 268 -17.02 12.71 -16.37
N ASP A 269 -16.97 14.05 -16.41
CA ASP A 269 -15.78 14.87 -16.11
C ASP A 269 -14.59 14.46 -17.02
N TYR A 270 -13.35 14.51 -16.52
CA TYR A 270 -12.17 14.17 -17.29
C TYR A 270 -12.15 12.71 -17.79
N VAL A 271 -12.92 11.80 -17.15
CA VAL A 271 -12.98 10.38 -17.54
C VAL A 271 -13.55 10.24 -18.95
N GLY A 272 -14.48 11.11 -19.35
CA GLY A 272 -15.08 11.05 -20.68
C GLY A 272 -14.10 11.37 -21.80
N ALA A 273 -13.35 12.47 -21.69
CA ALA A 273 -12.38 12.83 -22.72
C ALA A 273 -11.18 11.86 -22.77
N MET A 274 -10.78 11.32 -21.61
CA MET A 274 -9.82 10.21 -21.57
C MET A 274 -10.35 9.00 -22.35
N ARG A 275 -11.61 8.61 -22.09
CA ARG A 275 -12.26 7.49 -22.77
C ARG A 275 -12.26 7.68 -24.28
N ASP A 276 -12.78 8.79 -24.80
CA ASP A 276 -12.83 8.98 -26.26
C ASP A 276 -11.47 9.00 -26.94
N LEU A 277 -10.45 9.55 -26.26
CA LEU A 277 -9.10 9.50 -26.75
C LEU A 277 -8.61 8.06 -26.84
N VAL A 278 -8.73 7.29 -25.75
CA VAL A 278 -8.28 5.90 -25.71
C VAL A 278 -9.07 5.01 -26.66
N GLU A 279 -10.40 5.07 -26.63
CA GLU A 279 -11.28 4.24 -27.48
C GLU A 279 -11.08 4.51 -28.97
N ARG A 280 -10.78 5.75 -29.35
CA ARG A 280 -10.46 6.07 -30.75
C ARG A 280 -9.15 5.43 -31.20
N GLU A 281 -8.11 5.49 -30.37
CA GLU A 281 -6.79 4.95 -30.73
C GLU A 281 -6.73 3.42 -30.60
N THR A 282 -7.45 2.82 -29.65
CA THR A 282 -7.46 1.36 -29.42
C THR A 282 -8.57 0.64 -30.17
N ALA A 283 -9.55 1.38 -30.72
CA ALA A 283 -10.78 0.87 -31.31
C ALA A 283 -11.57 -0.07 -30.37
N ALA A 284 -11.43 0.11 -29.05
CA ALA A 284 -12.00 -0.77 -28.03
C ALA A 284 -12.49 0.04 -26.83
N PRO A 285 -13.61 -0.35 -26.20
CA PRO A 285 -14.20 0.39 -25.09
C PRO A 285 -13.31 0.43 -23.84
N VAL A 286 -13.48 1.47 -23.03
CA VAL A 286 -12.77 1.64 -21.76
C VAL A 286 -13.66 1.26 -20.56
N ALA A 287 -13.07 0.49 -19.63
CA ALA A 287 -13.59 0.31 -18.28
C ALA A 287 -12.71 1.10 -17.30
N PHE A 288 -13.26 2.16 -16.70
CA PHE A 288 -12.53 3.02 -15.77
C PHE A 288 -12.85 2.66 -14.32
N LEU A 289 -11.82 2.53 -13.50
CA LEU A 289 -11.90 2.22 -12.07
C LEU A 289 -11.29 3.36 -11.26
N GLN A 290 -12.10 3.95 -10.40
CA GLN A 290 -11.68 5.06 -9.55
C GLN A 290 -10.67 4.58 -8.49
N GLY A 291 -9.44 5.09 -8.56
CA GLY A 291 -8.39 4.78 -7.59
C GLY A 291 -8.64 5.39 -6.21
N ALA A 292 -7.81 5.00 -5.24
CA ALA A 292 -7.85 5.54 -3.88
C ALA A 292 -7.43 7.02 -3.88
N SER A 293 -8.41 7.90 -3.74
CA SER A 293 -8.30 9.34 -4.08
C SER A 293 -9.06 10.24 -3.12
N GLY A 294 -9.32 9.80 -1.89
CA GLY A 294 -10.03 10.60 -0.88
C GLY A 294 -9.42 11.99 -0.66
N GLU A 295 -8.11 12.13 -0.85
CA GLU A 295 -7.29 13.32 -0.73
C GLU A 295 -6.74 13.88 -2.04
N LEU A 296 -7.09 13.29 -3.20
CA LEU A 296 -6.51 13.64 -4.49
C LEU A 296 -7.54 14.24 -5.44
N ALA A 297 -7.22 15.35 -6.11
CA ALA A 297 -8.05 15.96 -7.15
C ALA A 297 -7.17 16.68 -8.20
N PRO A 298 -7.73 17.10 -9.34
CA PRO A 298 -7.03 17.99 -10.28
C PRO A 298 -6.64 19.31 -9.63
N ARG A 299 -5.52 19.90 -10.04
CA ARG A 299 -5.07 21.21 -9.52
C ARG A 299 -6.07 22.33 -9.82
N GLU A 300 -6.65 22.29 -11.01
CA GLU A 300 -7.66 23.23 -11.48
C GLU A 300 -9.04 22.59 -11.33
N GLN A 301 -9.75 22.96 -10.28
CA GLN A 301 -11.00 22.32 -9.89
C GLN A 301 -12.11 23.36 -9.73
N TYR A 302 -13.34 22.87 -9.66
CA TYR A 302 -14.53 23.69 -9.38
C TYR A 302 -14.87 24.76 -10.41
N THR A 303 -14.70 24.44 -11.69
CA THR A 303 -15.07 25.32 -12.80
C THR A 303 -16.43 24.93 -13.41
N GLY A 304 -17.03 25.85 -14.17
CA GLY A 304 -18.14 25.57 -15.09
C GLY A 304 -17.69 25.27 -16.52
N ASP A 305 -16.40 25.41 -16.81
CA ASP A 305 -15.84 25.26 -18.15
C ASP A 305 -15.50 23.79 -18.46
N THR A 306 -16.27 23.21 -19.38
CA THR A 306 -16.10 21.82 -19.82
C THR A 306 -14.76 21.58 -20.53
N ALA A 307 -14.16 22.61 -21.14
CA ALA A 307 -12.87 22.47 -21.82
C ALA A 307 -11.72 22.14 -20.84
N VAL A 308 -11.86 22.51 -19.56
CA VAL A 308 -10.89 22.13 -18.52
C VAL A 308 -10.95 20.63 -18.24
N ALA A 309 -12.16 20.07 -18.13
CA ALA A 309 -12.35 18.64 -17.95
C ALA A 309 -11.81 17.85 -19.16
N ASP A 310 -12.05 18.35 -20.38
CA ASP A 310 -11.52 17.74 -21.59
C ASP A 310 -9.98 17.75 -21.64
N ARG A 311 -9.35 18.85 -21.20
CA ARG A 311 -7.89 18.96 -21.10
C ARG A 311 -7.32 17.97 -20.09
N HIS A 312 -7.95 17.83 -18.92
CA HIS A 312 -7.55 16.83 -17.93
C HIS A 312 -7.69 15.40 -18.48
N GLY A 313 -8.79 15.12 -19.17
CA GLY A 313 -9.02 13.82 -19.79
C GLY A 313 -8.00 13.50 -20.87
N THR A 314 -7.64 14.49 -21.69
CA THR A 314 -6.57 14.37 -22.68
C THR A 314 -5.23 14.03 -22.01
N SER A 315 -4.90 14.69 -20.90
CA SER A 315 -3.67 14.41 -20.13
C SER A 315 -3.63 12.97 -19.63
N LEU A 316 -4.74 12.46 -19.08
CA LEU A 316 -4.81 11.07 -18.61
C LEU A 316 -4.79 10.09 -19.78
N GLY A 317 -5.49 10.38 -20.87
CA GLY A 317 -5.53 9.52 -22.05
C GLY A 317 -4.15 9.38 -22.72
N HIS A 318 -3.35 10.44 -22.78
CA HIS A 318 -1.95 10.31 -23.23
C HIS A 318 -1.11 9.41 -22.32
N ALA A 319 -1.29 9.48 -21.00
CA ALA A 319 -0.59 8.59 -20.07
C ALA A 319 -1.00 7.12 -20.26
N VAL A 320 -2.29 6.85 -20.50
CA VAL A 320 -2.79 5.50 -20.82
C VAL A 320 -2.20 5.00 -22.13
N LEU A 321 -2.24 5.80 -23.19
CA LEU A 321 -1.72 5.42 -24.50
C LEU A 321 -0.20 5.22 -24.50
N ALA A 322 0.54 6.03 -23.75
CA ALA A 322 1.97 5.84 -23.54
C ALA A 322 2.26 4.49 -22.87
N ALA A 323 1.55 4.16 -21.80
CA ALA A 323 1.71 2.88 -21.11
C ALA A 323 1.36 1.69 -22.02
N LEU A 324 0.30 1.79 -22.84
CA LEU A 324 -0.06 0.76 -23.83
C LEU A 324 0.99 0.60 -24.92
N ALA A 325 1.64 1.67 -25.36
CA ALA A 325 2.69 1.64 -26.37
C ALA A 325 4.00 0.98 -25.88
N GLU A 326 4.20 0.90 -24.55
CA GLU A 326 5.33 0.19 -23.94
C GLU A 326 5.13 -1.33 -23.92
N LEU A 327 3.90 -1.82 -24.06
CA LEU A 327 3.65 -3.26 -24.17
C LEU A 327 4.17 -3.80 -25.51
N PRO A 328 4.76 -5.00 -25.52
CA PRO A 328 5.07 -5.70 -26.77
C PRO A 328 3.76 -6.01 -27.54
N PRO A 329 3.84 -6.51 -28.78
CA PRO A 329 2.66 -6.97 -29.51
C PRO A 329 1.79 -7.93 -28.67
N PRO A 330 0.45 -7.92 -28.82
CA PRO A 330 -0.44 -8.75 -28.02
C PRO A 330 -0.04 -10.23 -28.00
N GLY A 331 0.01 -10.82 -26.80
CA GLY A 331 0.38 -12.23 -26.61
C GLY A 331 1.87 -12.53 -26.80
N THR A 332 2.72 -11.51 -26.80
CA THR A 332 4.18 -11.69 -26.90
C THR A 332 4.91 -11.18 -25.65
N GLU A 333 6.13 -11.64 -25.45
CA GLU A 333 7.05 -11.17 -24.42
C GLU A 333 8.44 -11.00 -25.04
N LEU A 334 9.35 -10.26 -24.38
CA LEU A 334 10.71 -10.10 -24.90
C LEU A 334 11.58 -11.26 -24.43
N GLU A 335 12.34 -11.84 -25.36
CA GLU A 335 13.37 -12.85 -25.09
C GLU A 335 14.73 -12.37 -25.60
N LEU A 336 15.78 -12.57 -24.81
CA LEU A 336 17.17 -12.36 -25.20
C LEU A 336 17.56 -13.47 -26.18
N THR A 337 17.56 -13.16 -27.48
CA THR A 337 17.79 -14.19 -28.50
C THR A 337 19.27 -14.42 -28.77
N HIS A 338 20.08 -13.36 -28.75
CA HIS A 338 21.53 -13.45 -28.92
C HIS A 338 22.26 -12.19 -28.44
N VAL A 339 23.59 -12.31 -28.31
CA VAL A 339 24.50 -11.18 -28.06
C VAL A 339 25.29 -10.92 -29.34
N VAL A 340 25.26 -9.68 -29.81
CA VAL A 340 26.07 -9.22 -30.94
C VAL A 340 27.35 -8.61 -30.39
N GLU A 341 28.48 -9.22 -30.73
CA GLU A 341 29.80 -8.66 -30.44
C GLU A 341 30.02 -7.43 -31.31
N SER A 342 30.03 -6.26 -30.67
CA SER A 342 30.49 -5.00 -31.25
C SER A 342 31.58 -4.41 -30.34
N GLY A 343 31.98 -3.15 -30.52
CA GLY A 343 32.87 -2.48 -29.56
C GLY A 343 32.39 -2.54 -28.08
N ALA A 344 31.12 -2.91 -27.86
CA ALA A 344 30.58 -3.49 -26.63
C ALA A 344 29.69 -4.71 -26.96
N PRO A 345 29.50 -5.67 -26.04
CA PRO A 345 28.53 -6.77 -26.23
C PRO A 345 27.10 -6.23 -26.17
N LEU A 346 26.35 -6.34 -27.26
CA LEU A 346 24.96 -5.84 -27.38
C LEU A 346 23.97 -6.98 -27.21
N ALA A 347 23.12 -6.91 -26.20
CA ALA A 347 22.04 -7.86 -25.98
C ALA A 347 20.86 -7.57 -26.91
N VAL A 348 20.50 -8.50 -27.78
CA VAL A 348 19.37 -8.37 -28.71
C VAL A 348 18.13 -9.04 -28.12
N TRP A 349 17.08 -8.25 -27.94
CA TRP A 349 15.78 -8.70 -27.41
C TRP A 349 14.73 -8.64 -28.52
N GLU A 350 14.01 -9.73 -28.71
CA GLU A 350 12.98 -9.84 -29.75
C GLU A 350 11.64 -10.28 -29.14
N PRO A 351 10.50 -9.81 -29.68
CA PRO A 351 9.19 -10.32 -29.28
C PRO A 351 9.02 -11.78 -29.70
N VAL A 352 8.69 -12.64 -28.74
CA VAL A 352 8.36 -14.06 -28.94
C VAL A 352 6.99 -14.36 -28.36
N PRO A 353 6.25 -15.38 -28.82
CA PRO A 353 5.01 -15.80 -28.18
C PRO A 353 5.19 -16.01 -26.68
N SER A 354 4.28 -15.45 -25.87
CA SER A 354 4.44 -15.50 -24.41
C SER A 354 4.36 -16.93 -23.89
N ALA A 355 5.24 -17.28 -22.95
CA ALA A 355 5.18 -18.55 -22.23
C ALA A 355 3.86 -18.73 -21.45
N ALA A 356 3.11 -17.66 -21.15
CA ALA A 356 1.77 -17.77 -20.58
C ALA A 356 0.74 -18.41 -21.55
N LEU A 357 1.00 -18.32 -22.86
CA LEU A 357 0.14 -18.82 -23.93
C LEU A 357 0.56 -20.20 -24.46
N THR A 358 1.83 -20.58 -24.36
CA THR A 358 2.39 -21.79 -25.00
C THR A 358 2.84 -22.87 -23.99
N GLY A 359 2.45 -24.12 -24.24
CA GLY A 359 3.17 -25.30 -23.72
C GLY A 359 2.97 -25.70 -22.25
N THR A 360 3.77 -26.70 -21.83
CA THR A 360 3.80 -27.32 -20.49
C THR A 360 4.49 -26.48 -19.41
N ASP A 361 5.12 -25.36 -19.80
CA ASP A 361 5.76 -24.35 -18.92
C ASP A 361 4.83 -23.14 -18.64
N ALA A 362 3.52 -23.29 -18.89
CA ALA A 362 2.54 -22.24 -18.64
C ALA A 362 2.66 -21.71 -17.21
N ARG A 363 2.87 -20.40 -17.06
CA ARG A 363 2.83 -19.70 -15.77
C ARG A 363 1.49 -20.02 -15.09
N PRO A 364 1.44 -20.89 -14.06
CA PRO A 364 0.17 -21.43 -13.54
C PRO A 364 -0.76 -20.32 -13.04
N ASP A 365 -0.14 -19.28 -12.49
CA ASP A 365 -0.81 -18.10 -11.98
C ASP A 365 -1.60 -17.36 -13.08
N ALA A 366 -1.11 -17.31 -14.32
CA ALA A 366 -1.72 -16.54 -15.40
C ALA A 366 -3.11 -17.07 -15.81
N ARG A 367 -3.49 -18.29 -15.45
CA ARG A 367 -4.81 -18.88 -15.80
C ARG A 367 -5.81 -18.89 -14.65
N THR A 368 -5.43 -18.35 -13.50
CA THR A 368 -6.22 -18.43 -12.27
C THR A 368 -7.17 -17.26 -12.13
N LEU A 369 -8.43 -17.55 -11.81
CA LEU A 369 -9.37 -16.56 -11.26
C LEU A 369 -9.76 -16.95 -9.84
N ALA A 370 -9.65 -16.00 -8.91
CA ALA A 370 -10.18 -16.14 -7.55
C ALA A 370 -10.84 -14.84 -7.10
N ALA A 371 -11.86 -14.97 -6.25
CA ALA A 371 -12.58 -13.84 -5.68
C ALA A 371 -12.93 -14.15 -4.23
N VAL A 372 -12.66 -13.19 -3.35
CA VAL A 372 -13.02 -13.23 -1.94
C VAL A 372 -13.73 -11.93 -1.59
N GLU A 373 -14.85 -12.05 -0.86
CA GLU A 373 -15.47 -10.95 -0.13
C GLU A 373 -15.24 -11.22 1.36
N GLU A 374 -14.48 -10.35 2.02
CA GLU A 374 -14.23 -10.46 3.45
C GLU A 374 -14.35 -9.06 4.09
N PRO A 375 -15.34 -8.81 4.96
CA PRO A 375 -15.52 -7.49 5.57
C PRO A 375 -14.50 -7.23 6.69
N VAL A 376 -14.02 -5.99 6.77
CA VAL A 376 -13.25 -5.49 7.93
C VAL A 376 -14.18 -4.79 8.91
N THR A 377 -14.01 -5.03 10.21
CA THR A 377 -14.75 -4.29 11.23
C THR A 377 -14.07 -2.95 11.52
N LEU A 378 -14.77 -1.86 11.24
CA LEU A 378 -14.30 -0.48 11.49
C LEU A 378 -15.06 0.14 12.65
N ASP A 379 -14.32 0.88 13.48
CA ASP A 379 -14.90 1.58 14.63
C ASP A 379 -15.54 2.90 14.15
N LEU A 380 -16.63 3.28 14.80
CA LEU A 380 -17.22 4.60 14.61
C LEU A 380 -16.66 5.59 15.62
N ARG A 381 -16.60 6.86 15.23
CA ARG A 381 -16.38 7.96 16.17
C ARG A 381 -17.64 8.21 17.00
N ASP A 382 -17.48 8.97 18.08
CA ASP A 382 -18.64 9.58 18.73
C ASP A 382 -19.29 10.56 17.76
N LEU A 383 -20.47 10.18 17.27
CA LEU A 383 -21.25 10.96 16.33
C LEU A 383 -22.12 11.95 17.11
N PRO A 384 -22.07 13.26 16.78
CA PRO A 384 -22.92 14.25 17.46
C PRO A 384 -24.41 13.93 17.28
N THR A 385 -25.20 14.21 18.30
CA THR A 385 -26.66 14.16 18.25
C THR A 385 -27.19 15.15 17.21
N TRP A 386 -28.44 14.97 16.79
CA TRP A 386 -29.06 15.89 15.82
C TRP A 386 -29.16 17.31 16.37
N ASP A 387 -29.46 17.45 17.67
CA ASP A 387 -29.52 18.73 18.35
C ASP A 387 -28.15 19.42 18.39
N GLU A 388 -27.07 18.66 18.60
CA GLU A 388 -25.69 19.17 18.56
C GLU A 388 -25.30 19.65 17.15
N LEU A 389 -25.63 18.90 16.10
CA LEU A 389 -25.40 19.31 14.70
C LEU A 389 -26.22 20.54 14.32
N GLU A 390 -27.47 20.62 14.75
CA GLU A 390 -28.33 21.77 14.51
C GLU A 390 -27.84 23.03 15.23
N ALA A 391 -27.30 22.89 16.44
CA ALA A 391 -26.67 23.97 17.19
C ALA A 391 -25.34 24.41 16.56
N GLU A 392 -24.48 23.46 16.17
CA GLU A 392 -23.17 23.72 15.53
C GLU A 392 -23.32 24.55 14.25
N TRP A 393 -24.36 24.29 13.46
CA TRP A 393 -24.56 24.94 12.16
C TRP A 393 -25.60 26.06 12.16
N ALA A 394 -25.97 26.57 13.33
CA ALA A 394 -26.98 27.63 13.46
C ALA A 394 -26.60 28.93 12.74
N GLY A 395 -25.31 29.21 12.56
CA GLY A 395 -24.79 30.42 11.89
C GLY A 395 -24.45 30.25 10.39
N ILE A 396 -24.69 29.08 9.80
CA ILE A 396 -24.41 28.80 8.37
C ILE A 396 -25.61 29.20 7.52
N ASP A 397 -25.38 29.57 6.26
CA ASP A 397 -26.48 29.85 5.34
C ASP A 397 -27.50 28.67 5.29
N PRO A 398 -28.80 28.95 5.24
CA PRO A 398 -29.83 27.91 5.38
C PRO A 398 -29.71 26.78 4.35
N ARG A 399 -29.27 27.08 3.12
CA ARG A 399 -29.17 26.09 2.03
C ARG A 399 -28.03 25.11 2.28
N SER A 400 -26.85 25.61 2.67
CA SER A 400 -25.73 24.76 3.03
C SER A 400 -25.97 23.97 4.32
N ARG A 401 -26.69 24.54 5.29
CA ARG A 401 -27.09 23.82 6.51
C ARG A 401 -27.98 22.63 6.21
N GLU A 402 -29.01 22.82 5.39
CA GLU A 402 -29.93 21.75 4.98
C GLU A 402 -29.18 20.62 4.24
N GLU A 403 -28.29 20.97 3.32
CA GLU A 403 -27.43 20.02 2.61
C GLU A 403 -26.58 19.18 3.57
N ARG A 404 -25.92 19.83 4.54
CA ARG A 404 -25.07 19.14 5.53
C ARG A 404 -25.87 18.20 6.43
N LEU A 405 -27.05 18.63 6.90
CA LEU A 405 -27.94 17.78 7.70
C LEU A 405 -28.42 16.57 6.90
N ARG A 406 -28.79 16.76 5.63
CA ARG A 406 -29.21 15.67 4.75
C ARG A 406 -28.08 14.67 4.53
N ARG A 407 -26.85 15.13 4.27
CA ARG A 407 -25.67 14.26 4.13
C ARG A 407 -25.40 13.49 5.42
N ALA A 408 -25.46 14.15 6.58
CA ALA A 408 -25.28 13.49 7.87
C ALA A 408 -26.34 12.41 8.15
N ARG A 409 -27.60 12.61 7.72
CA ARG A 409 -28.65 11.59 7.77
C ARG A 409 -28.35 10.41 6.84
N ASN A 410 -28.08 10.68 5.56
CA ASN A 410 -27.77 9.65 4.58
C ASN A 410 -26.54 8.82 4.98
N LEU A 411 -25.53 9.45 5.59
CA LEU A 411 -24.34 8.78 6.11
C LEU A 411 -24.65 7.75 7.20
N ARG A 412 -25.64 8.05 8.04
CA ARG A 412 -26.07 7.16 9.13
C ARG A 412 -27.08 6.12 8.66
N ASP A 413 -27.89 6.46 7.65
CA ASP A 413 -28.93 5.60 7.11
C ASP A 413 -28.33 4.44 6.29
N GLY A 414 -28.44 3.22 6.83
CA GLY A 414 -28.07 1.97 6.17
C GLY A 414 -26.61 1.55 6.33
N TYR A 415 -25.66 2.51 6.43
CA TYR A 415 -24.24 2.20 6.65
C TYR A 415 -23.87 2.07 8.14
N VAL A 416 -24.46 2.90 9.02
CA VAL A 416 -24.22 2.87 10.46
C VAL A 416 -25.32 2.06 11.16
N THR A 417 -25.03 0.81 11.52
CA THR A 417 -26.01 -0.13 12.11
C THR A 417 -25.75 -0.47 13.58
N GLY A 418 -24.68 0.05 14.18
CA GLY A 418 -24.23 -0.28 15.52
C GLY A 418 -23.01 0.56 15.94
N PRO A 419 -22.29 0.20 17.02
CA PRO A 419 -21.10 0.92 17.46
C PRO A 419 -19.87 0.71 16.54
N THR A 420 -19.92 -0.33 15.71
CA THR A 420 -18.94 -0.62 14.65
C THR A 420 -19.68 -0.88 13.35
N VAL A 421 -18.98 -0.80 12.23
CA VAL A 421 -19.53 -1.12 10.90
C VAL A 421 -18.71 -2.21 10.21
N PRO A 422 -19.35 -3.25 9.64
CA PRO A 422 -18.69 -4.15 8.72
C PRO A 422 -18.48 -3.44 7.38
N HIS A 423 -17.23 -3.12 7.05
CA HIS A 423 -16.85 -2.51 5.77
C HIS A 423 -16.43 -3.62 4.80
N PRO A 424 -17.25 -3.96 3.79
CA PRO A 424 -16.92 -5.05 2.88
C PRO A 424 -15.67 -4.71 2.05
N THR A 425 -14.82 -5.71 1.86
CA THR A 425 -13.62 -5.63 1.03
C THR A 425 -13.63 -6.81 0.07
N TRP A 426 -13.49 -6.54 -1.22
CA TRP A 426 -13.37 -7.56 -2.25
C TRP A 426 -11.93 -7.62 -2.75
N VAL A 427 -11.40 -8.83 -2.87
CA VAL A 427 -10.10 -9.07 -3.49
C VAL A 427 -10.26 -10.11 -4.58
N TRP A 428 -9.96 -9.71 -5.82
CA TRP A 428 -9.90 -10.58 -6.97
C TRP A 428 -8.46 -10.83 -7.37
N ARG A 429 -8.17 -12.09 -7.69
CA ARG A 429 -7.00 -12.48 -8.47
C ARG A 429 -7.42 -12.71 -9.91
N VAL A 430 -6.79 -11.97 -10.80
CA VAL A 430 -7.02 -12.03 -12.25
C VAL A 430 -5.70 -12.38 -12.90
N GLY A 431 -5.43 -13.68 -13.00
CA GLY A 431 -4.14 -14.19 -13.43
C GLY A 431 -3.03 -13.78 -12.46
N GLU A 432 -2.08 -13.00 -12.97
CA GLU A 432 -0.95 -12.44 -12.22
C GLU A 432 -1.23 -11.07 -11.60
N ALA A 433 -2.42 -10.49 -11.81
CA ALA A 433 -2.83 -9.22 -11.23
C ALA A 433 -3.83 -9.38 -10.07
N LEU A 434 -3.93 -8.34 -9.25
CA LEU A 434 -4.86 -8.22 -8.15
C LEU A 434 -5.77 -7.01 -8.33
N LEU A 435 -7.04 -7.15 -7.94
CA LEU A 435 -7.99 -6.05 -7.83
C LEU A 435 -8.55 -6.04 -6.42
N VAL A 436 -8.34 -4.94 -5.69
CA VAL A 436 -8.83 -4.71 -4.33
C VAL A 436 -9.87 -3.61 -4.36
N ALA A 437 -11.10 -3.92 -3.94
CA ALA A 437 -12.22 -3.00 -4.03
C ALA A 437 -12.93 -2.84 -2.68
N HIS A 438 -13.48 -1.65 -2.44
CA HIS A 438 -14.27 -1.34 -1.25
C HIS A 438 -15.25 -0.18 -1.51
N PRO A 439 -16.28 0.01 -0.67
CA PRO A 439 -17.37 0.96 -0.96
C PRO A 439 -17.08 2.41 -0.56
N GLY A 440 -15.89 2.71 -0.03
CA GLY A 440 -15.54 4.02 0.52
C GLY A 440 -14.70 4.88 -0.41
N GLU A 441 -14.27 6.02 0.14
CA GLU A 441 -13.30 6.95 -0.43
C GLU A 441 -12.01 6.92 0.40
N ALA A 442 -11.24 5.83 0.27
CA ALA A 442 -9.95 5.73 0.95
C ALA A 442 -8.91 6.67 0.36
N TYR A 443 -7.96 7.08 1.20
CA TYR A 443 -6.80 7.85 0.74
C TYR A 443 -5.87 6.97 -0.10
N SER A 444 -5.09 7.58 -0.99
CA SER A 444 -4.12 6.92 -1.87
C SER A 444 -3.06 6.10 -1.13
N ARG A 445 -2.90 6.32 0.19
CA ARG A 445 -2.10 5.46 1.05
C ARG A 445 -2.54 3.99 0.99
N LEU A 446 -3.84 3.69 0.88
CA LEU A 446 -4.33 2.32 0.72
C LEU A 446 -3.70 1.64 -0.50
N GLN A 447 -3.78 2.27 -1.67
CA GLN A 447 -3.26 1.67 -2.89
C GLN A 447 -1.74 1.57 -2.91
N ARG A 448 -1.03 2.55 -2.32
CA ARG A 448 0.44 2.47 -2.16
C ARG A 448 0.83 1.31 -1.24
N THR A 449 0.11 1.11 -0.14
CA THR A 449 0.35 0.01 0.81
C THR A 449 0.10 -1.35 0.17
N VAL A 450 -1.03 -1.54 -0.51
CA VAL A 450 -1.35 -2.82 -1.17
C VAL A 450 -0.38 -3.11 -2.32
N ARG A 451 0.00 -2.11 -3.12
CA ARG A 451 1.02 -2.26 -4.18
C ARG A 451 2.38 -2.67 -3.62
N ALA A 452 2.83 -2.01 -2.56
CA ALA A 452 4.08 -2.37 -1.89
C ALA A 452 4.06 -3.81 -1.34
N HIS A 453 2.91 -4.23 -0.79
CA HIS A 453 2.70 -5.59 -0.28
C HIS A 453 2.70 -6.66 -1.39
N ALA A 454 2.08 -6.37 -2.53
CA ALA A 454 1.96 -7.32 -3.64
C ALA A 454 3.25 -7.50 -4.48
N GLY A 455 4.30 -6.71 -4.20
CA GLY A 455 5.58 -6.76 -4.90
C GLY A 455 5.48 -6.20 -6.32
N THR A 456 5.93 -6.99 -7.31
CA THR A 456 5.92 -6.58 -8.74
C THR A 456 4.60 -6.85 -9.45
N ARG A 457 3.60 -7.42 -8.76
CA ARG A 457 2.30 -7.73 -9.36
C ARG A 457 1.53 -6.44 -9.67
N PRO A 458 0.82 -6.36 -10.81
CA PRO A 458 -0.13 -5.28 -11.05
C PRO A 458 -1.23 -5.30 -9.99
N VAL A 459 -1.48 -4.15 -9.36
CA VAL A 459 -2.57 -3.99 -8.38
C VAL A 459 -3.46 -2.83 -8.78
N VAL A 460 -4.72 -3.16 -8.99
CA VAL A 460 -5.82 -2.21 -9.12
C VAL A 460 -6.46 -2.03 -7.76
N VAL A 461 -6.60 -0.78 -7.31
CA VAL A 461 -7.43 -0.46 -6.14
C VAL A 461 -8.61 0.36 -6.58
N ALA A 462 -9.82 -0.06 -6.22
CA ALA A 462 -11.06 0.55 -6.64
C ALA A 462 -11.86 1.06 -5.43
N ASN A 463 -11.93 2.38 -5.30
CA ASN A 463 -12.89 3.05 -4.43
C ASN A 463 -14.30 2.95 -5.06
N LEU A 464 -15.33 3.45 -4.34
CA LEU A 464 -16.70 3.58 -4.85
C LEU A 464 -17.28 2.29 -5.46
N THR A 465 -16.94 1.13 -4.88
CA THR A 465 -17.33 -0.18 -5.44
C THR A 465 -18.25 -0.93 -4.49
N ASN A 466 -19.40 -1.40 -5.01
CA ASN A 466 -20.39 -2.20 -4.28
C ASN A 466 -20.86 -1.57 -2.95
N GLY A 467 -21.13 -0.28 -2.92
CA GLY A 467 -21.73 0.38 -1.76
C GLY A 467 -21.79 1.90 -1.88
N PRO A 468 -22.15 2.61 -0.79
CA PRO A 468 -22.62 3.99 -0.83
C PRO A 468 -21.67 5.02 -1.45
N GLY A 469 -20.35 4.82 -1.36
CA GLY A 469 -19.39 5.72 -1.99
C GLY A 469 -19.23 7.10 -1.32
N PHE A 470 -19.86 7.34 -0.17
CA PHE A 470 -19.79 8.63 0.56
C PHE A 470 -18.99 8.57 1.88
N VAL A 471 -18.27 7.48 2.12
CA VAL A 471 -17.55 7.24 3.39
C VAL A 471 -16.06 7.43 3.17
N TYR A 472 -15.51 8.55 3.65
CA TYR A 472 -14.07 8.78 3.63
C TYR A 472 -13.32 7.85 4.59
N LEU A 473 -12.18 7.32 4.16
CA LEU A 473 -11.19 6.68 5.04
C LEU A 473 -9.88 7.47 4.97
N PRO A 474 -9.77 8.55 5.76
CA PRO A 474 -8.56 9.35 5.84
C PRO A 474 -7.54 8.71 6.78
N THR A 475 -6.28 9.15 6.70
CA THR A 475 -5.22 8.72 7.61
C THR A 475 -5.50 9.20 9.03
N ARG A 476 -4.87 8.59 10.03
CA ARG A 476 -4.93 9.09 11.42
C ARG A 476 -4.55 10.57 11.53
N GLU A 477 -3.48 10.98 10.84
CA GLU A 477 -2.94 12.33 10.89
C GLU A 477 -3.93 13.37 10.34
N ALA A 478 -4.76 12.99 9.37
CA ALA A 478 -5.79 13.86 8.82
C ALA A 478 -6.87 14.24 9.86
N TYR A 479 -7.11 13.39 10.87
CA TYR A 479 -7.98 13.73 11.99
C TYR A 479 -7.33 14.77 12.92
N ASP A 480 -6.02 14.68 13.15
CA ASP A 480 -5.30 15.58 14.05
C ASP A 480 -5.28 17.02 13.52
N VAL A 481 -5.24 17.19 12.19
CA VAL A 481 -5.29 18.50 11.52
C VAL A 481 -6.71 18.96 11.17
N GLY A 482 -7.74 18.18 11.52
CA GLY A 482 -9.14 18.53 11.26
C GLY A 482 -9.51 18.59 9.78
N ALA A 483 -8.89 17.75 8.94
CA ALA A 483 -9.15 17.72 7.50
C ALA A 483 -10.64 17.53 7.19
N TYR A 484 -11.11 18.07 6.06
CA TYR A 484 -12.52 17.98 5.66
C TYR A 484 -13.01 16.52 5.60
N GLN A 485 -12.20 15.63 5.03
CA GLN A 485 -12.53 14.22 4.89
C GLN A 485 -12.63 13.52 6.26
N ALA A 486 -11.77 13.90 7.21
CA ALA A 486 -11.84 13.44 8.60
C ALA A 486 -13.06 13.98 9.33
N TRP A 487 -13.42 15.25 9.09
CA TRP A 487 -14.66 15.84 9.60
C TRP A 487 -15.91 15.15 9.05
N GLN A 488 -15.93 14.80 7.76
CA GLN A 488 -17.04 14.10 7.11
C GLN A 488 -17.10 12.61 7.45
N SER A 489 -15.99 11.99 7.86
CA SER A 489 -15.97 10.56 8.13
C SER A 489 -16.72 10.21 9.42
N PRO A 490 -17.63 9.22 9.39
CA PRO A 490 -18.25 8.66 10.60
C PRO A 490 -17.33 7.64 11.28
N LEU A 491 -16.22 7.28 10.63
CA LEU A 491 -15.28 6.27 11.11
C LEU A 491 -14.30 6.91 12.09
N ALA A 492 -13.78 6.10 13.01
CA ALA A 492 -12.78 6.54 13.98
C ALA A 492 -11.37 6.65 13.35
N PRO A 493 -10.47 7.47 13.92
CA PRO A 493 -9.06 7.50 13.54
C PRO A 493 -8.42 6.11 13.61
N GLY A 494 -7.68 5.70 12.57
CA GLY A 494 -7.13 4.35 12.46
C GLY A 494 -7.90 3.41 11.53
N SER A 495 -9.06 3.83 11.00
CA SER A 495 -9.90 2.98 10.16
C SER A 495 -9.27 2.68 8.80
N LEU A 496 -8.55 3.64 8.19
CA LEU A 496 -7.78 3.41 6.97
C LEU A 496 -6.69 2.36 7.20
N GLU A 497 -5.92 2.48 8.28
CA GLU A 497 -4.82 1.57 8.60
C GLU A 497 -5.33 0.16 8.93
N ARG A 498 -6.55 0.04 9.48
CA ARG A 498 -7.23 -1.25 9.63
C ARG A 498 -7.61 -1.84 8.28
N LEU A 499 -8.18 -1.04 7.39
CA LEU A 499 -8.51 -1.47 6.03
C LEU A 499 -7.25 -1.90 5.27
N GLU A 500 -6.14 -1.18 5.39
CA GLU A 500 -4.83 -1.52 4.80
C GLU A 500 -4.34 -2.91 5.24
N ARG A 501 -4.25 -3.15 6.56
CA ARG A 501 -3.83 -4.45 7.09
C ARG A 501 -4.77 -5.58 6.66
N HIS A 502 -6.06 -5.32 6.67
CA HIS A 502 -7.07 -6.28 6.25
C HIS A 502 -6.93 -6.62 4.77
N ALA A 503 -6.85 -5.62 3.90
CA ALA A 503 -6.68 -5.80 2.47
C ALA A 503 -5.41 -6.61 2.13
N CYS A 504 -4.28 -6.31 2.78
CA CYS A 504 -3.06 -7.10 2.60
C CYS A 504 -3.22 -8.56 3.06
N ALA A 505 -3.89 -8.79 4.19
CA ALA A 505 -4.14 -10.16 4.68
C ALA A 505 -5.05 -10.96 3.73
N VAL A 506 -6.09 -10.35 3.18
CA VAL A 506 -6.97 -10.99 2.19
C VAL A 506 -6.23 -11.22 0.86
N VAL A 507 -5.33 -10.32 0.46
CA VAL A 507 -4.43 -10.53 -0.68
C VAL A 507 -3.56 -11.77 -0.47
N ASP A 508 -2.97 -11.94 0.72
CA ASP A 508 -2.17 -13.13 1.03
C ASP A 508 -3.01 -14.42 0.96
N GLU A 509 -4.24 -14.39 1.47
CA GLU A 509 -5.17 -15.52 1.39
C GLU A 509 -5.49 -15.90 -0.06
N VAL A 510 -5.84 -14.91 -0.88
CA VAL A 510 -6.19 -15.12 -2.30
C VAL A 510 -4.99 -15.62 -3.11
N LEU A 511 -3.77 -15.17 -2.80
CA LEU A 511 -2.55 -15.66 -3.42
C LEU A 511 -2.20 -17.08 -2.97
N ALA A 512 -2.48 -17.45 -1.71
CA ALA A 512 -2.24 -18.79 -1.17
C ALA A 512 -3.25 -19.84 -1.70
N ALA A 513 -4.44 -19.43 -2.12
CA ALA A 513 -5.55 -20.31 -2.53
C ALA A 513 -5.30 -21.18 -3.78
N THR A 514 -4.14 -21.10 -4.45
CA THR A 514 -3.79 -21.91 -5.63
C THR A 514 -3.30 -23.33 -5.35
N ALA A 515 -3.23 -23.75 -4.08
CA ALA A 515 -2.99 -25.16 -3.70
C ALA A 515 -4.30 -25.87 -3.32
N ALA A 516 -5.07 -26.29 -4.34
CA ALA A 516 -6.19 -27.23 -4.30
C ALA A 516 -7.26 -27.08 -3.18
N TRP A 517 -8.48 -26.62 -3.53
CA TRP A 517 -9.68 -26.91 -2.72
C TRP A 517 -10.97 -27.06 -3.57
N PRO A 518 -11.85 -28.06 -3.29
CA PRO A 518 -13.13 -28.23 -3.99
C PRO A 518 -14.24 -27.32 -3.44
N PRO A 519 -15.33 -27.06 -4.20
CA PRO A 519 -16.27 -25.97 -3.92
C PRO A 519 -17.03 -26.14 -2.61
N ARG A 520 -17.00 -25.12 -1.75
CA ARG A 520 -17.92 -25.00 -0.61
C ARG A 520 -19.31 -24.62 -1.12
N ARG A 521 -20.24 -25.58 -1.12
CA ARG A 521 -21.68 -25.31 -1.29
C ARG A 521 -22.17 -24.37 -0.19
N GLY A 522 -22.93 -23.36 -0.59
CA GLY A 522 -23.36 -22.23 0.22
C GLY A 522 -24.00 -22.60 1.56
N ARG A 523 -23.66 -21.82 2.60
CA ARG A 523 -24.43 -21.78 3.84
C ARG A 523 -25.56 -20.79 3.67
N THR A 524 -26.71 -21.30 3.26
CA THR A 524 -28.00 -20.65 3.55
C THR A 524 -28.16 -20.49 5.06
N THR A 525 -28.46 -19.26 5.46
CA THR A 525 -28.84 -18.86 6.80
C THR A 525 -30.09 -19.60 7.27
N ALA A 526 -29.95 -20.47 8.27
CA ALA A 526 -31.06 -20.92 9.10
C ALA A 526 -30.57 -21.12 10.54
N ARG A 527 -30.78 -20.08 11.34
CA ARG A 527 -30.56 -20.07 12.79
C ARG A 527 -31.56 -21.02 13.44
N ARG A 528 -31.08 -22.09 14.07
CA ARG A 528 -31.88 -22.92 14.99
C ARG A 528 -31.16 -23.02 16.33
N THR A 529 -31.77 -22.40 17.33
CA THR A 529 -31.45 -22.51 18.76
C THR A 529 -31.56 -23.98 19.19
N ARG A 530 -30.55 -24.48 19.91
CA ARG A 530 -30.66 -25.71 20.70
C ARG A 530 -30.17 -25.46 22.12
N ASP A 531 -31.07 -25.70 23.05
CA ASP A 531 -30.82 -25.84 24.50
C ASP A 531 -29.84 -27.00 24.78
N PRO A 532 -29.05 -26.92 25.88
CA PRO A 532 -28.12 -27.98 26.27
C PRO A 532 -28.78 -29.06 27.14
N ASP A 533 -28.49 -30.32 26.83
CA ASP A 533 -28.91 -31.56 27.49
C ASP A 533 -28.14 -31.81 28.81
N PRO A 534 -28.82 -32.03 29.96
CA PRO A 534 -28.19 -32.18 31.27
C PRO A 534 -27.85 -33.64 31.60
N SER A 535 -26.80 -34.21 31.00
CA SER A 535 -26.36 -35.56 31.41
C SER A 535 -24.87 -35.87 31.19
N ARG A 536 -23.96 -34.98 31.62
CA ARG A 536 -22.54 -35.34 31.83
C ARG A 536 -22.04 -34.89 33.21
N PRO A 537 -21.36 -35.77 33.96
CA PRO A 537 -20.97 -35.50 35.34
C PRO A 537 -19.86 -34.46 35.42
N ARG A 538 -20.00 -33.52 36.34
CA ARG A 538 -18.99 -32.51 36.67
C ARG A 538 -17.83 -33.18 37.43
N GLY A 539 -16.71 -33.39 36.73
CA GLY A 539 -15.42 -33.67 37.36
C GLY A 539 -14.82 -32.38 37.92
N GLY A 540 -14.29 -32.45 39.15
CA GLY A 540 -13.74 -31.33 39.91
C GLY A 540 -12.50 -30.68 39.29
N PRO A 541 -11.99 -29.60 39.91
CA PRO A 541 -10.92 -28.78 39.34
C PRO A 541 -9.63 -29.60 39.31
N VAL A 542 -9.16 -29.90 38.09
CA VAL A 542 -7.76 -30.23 37.89
C VAL A 542 -7.00 -28.91 38.03
N THR A 543 -6.25 -28.77 39.12
CA THR A 543 -5.22 -27.75 39.26
C THR A 543 -4.14 -28.01 38.22
N THR A 544 -4.26 -27.40 37.05
CA THR A 544 -3.11 -27.13 36.20
C THR A 544 -2.24 -26.09 36.90
N PRO A 545 -0.90 -26.24 36.93
CA PRO A 545 -0.02 -25.21 37.48
C PRO A 545 -0.24 -23.90 36.71
N ALA A 546 0.02 -22.76 37.36
CA ALA A 546 0.09 -21.48 36.67
C ALA A 546 0.97 -21.59 35.41
N PRO A 547 0.67 -20.87 34.30
CA PRO A 547 1.62 -20.81 33.20
C PRO A 547 2.95 -20.33 33.76
N ASP A 548 4.00 -21.11 33.56
CA ASP A 548 5.38 -20.72 33.86
C ASP A 548 5.62 -19.32 33.26
N ALA A 549 6.43 -18.51 33.94
CA ALA A 549 6.80 -17.19 33.44
C ALA A 549 7.26 -17.30 31.98
N PRO A 550 6.92 -16.32 31.10
CA PRO A 550 7.36 -16.35 29.72
C PRO A 550 8.89 -16.56 29.67
N PRO A 551 9.40 -17.43 28.77
CA PRO A 551 10.82 -17.72 28.70
C PRO A 551 11.61 -16.43 28.48
N VAL A 552 12.73 -16.29 29.21
CA VAL A 552 13.60 -15.10 29.12
C VAL A 552 14.13 -14.97 27.68
N PRO A 553 13.83 -13.87 26.96
CA PRO A 553 14.21 -13.72 25.55
C PRO A 553 15.72 -13.57 25.39
N LEU A 554 16.26 -14.08 24.30
CA LEU A 554 17.70 -14.07 24.02
C LEU A 554 18.08 -12.93 23.06
N ALA A 555 19.06 -12.12 23.46
CA ALA A 555 19.73 -11.15 22.60
C ALA A 555 21.21 -11.52 22.41
N VAL A 556 21.71 -11.41 21.18
CA VAL A 556 23.14 -11.55 20.87
C VAL A 556 23.69 -10.18 20.46
N VAL A 557 24.75 -9.72 21.13
CA VAL A 557 25.39 -8.42 20.84
C VAL A 557 26.85 -8.68 20.45
N THR A 558 27.19 -8.44 19.18
CA THR A 558 28.58 -8.57 18.72
C THR A 558 29.43 -7.39 19.18
N GLY A 559 30.65 -7.63 19.65
CA GLY A 559 31.46 -6.58 20.27
C GLY A 559 30.83 -6.06 21.59
N GLY A 560 30.09 -6.92 22.30
CA GLY A 560 29.27 -6.56 23.45
C GLY A 560 30.03 -6.38 24.76
N ALA A 561 31.35 -6.62 24.80
CA ALA A 561 32.10 -6.57 26.05
C ALA A 561 32.53 -5.15 26.47
N ALA A 562 32.56 -4.20 25.54
CA ALA A 562 33.01 -2.82 25.80
C ALA A 562 32.23 -1.74 25.04
N GLY A 563 32.40 -0.48 25.47
CA GLY A 563 31.91 0.71 24.75
C GLY A 563 30.40 0.70 24.47
N ILE A 564 30.02 1.03 23.24
CA ILE A 564 28.61 1.05 22.80
C ILE A 564 27.97 -0.33 22.95
N GLY A 565 28.66 -1.40 22.57
CA GLY A 565 28.16 -2.77 22.68
C GLY A 565 27.83 -3.16 24.11
N ARG A 566 28.69 -2.78 25.06
CA ARG A 566 28.44 -3.01 26.50
C ARG A 566 27.21 -2.28 27.00
N ALA A 567 27.08 -0.99 26.68
CA ALA A 567 25.92 -0.20 27.11
C ALA A 567 24.60 -0.69 26.49
N VAL A 568 24.64 -1.14 25.23
CA VAL A 568 23.49 -1.81 24.60
C VAL A 568 23.16 -3.10 25.33
N ALA A 569 24.15 -3.94 25.62
CA ALA A 569 23.93 -5.20 26.31
C ALA A 569 23.34 -5.00 27.71
N GLU A 570 23.88 -4.05 28.49
CA GLU A 570 23.35 -3.68 29.81
C GLU A 570 21.93 -3.17 29.75
N ARG A 571 21.60 -2.36 28.73
CA ARG A 571 20.24 -1.86 28.53
C ARG A 571 19.26 -2.99 28.20
N LEU A 572 19.61 -3.89 27.29
CA LEU A 572 18.76 -5.03 26.94
C LEU A 572 18.58 -5.99 28.12
N ALA A 573 19.62 -6.21 28.93
CA ALA A 573 19.52 -7.01 30.14
C ALA A 573 18.55 -6.36 31.15
N ALA A 574 18.58 -5.04 31.30
CA ALA A 574 17.63 -4.29 32.14
C ALA A 574 16.18 -4.37 31.61
N ASP A 575 15.99 -4.51 30.29
CA ASP A 575 14.68 -4.72 29.66
C ASP A 575 14.22 -6.19 29.71
N GLY A 576 14.96 -7.07 30.37
CA GLY A 576 14.57 -8.46 30.64
C GLY A 576 15.16 -9.50 29.68
N PHE A 577 16.12 -9.13 28.83
CA PHE A 577 16.82 -10.09 27.97
C PHE A 577 17.92 -10.82 28.72
N ARG A 578 18.14 -12.07 28.34
CA ARG A 578 19.45 -12.70 28.49
C ARG A 578 20.30 -12.26 27.32
N VAL A 579 21.49 -11.73 27.60
CA VAL A 579 22.33 -11.12 26.58
C VAL A 579 23.67 -11.85 26.48
N VAL A 580 23.94 -12.40 25.30
CA VAL A 580 25.24 -12.96 24.94
C VAL A 580 26.08 -11.87 24.30
N CYS A 581 27.10 -11.41 25.02
CA CYS A 581 28.14 -10.52 24.51
C CYS A 581 29.15 -11.37 23.72
N ALA A 582 28.92 -11.49 22.42
CA ALA A 582 29.78 -12.22 21.50
C ALA A 582 30.98 -11.33 21.10
N ASP A 583 32.16 -11.62 21.64
CA ASP A 583 33.31 -10.72 21.53
C ASP A 583 34.62 -11.50 21.54
N VAL A 584 35.65 -11.00 20.84
CA VAL A 584 37.02 -11.55 20.89
C VAL A 584 37.70 -11.25 22.23
N VAL A 585 37.19 -10.29 23.00
CA VAL A 585 37.68 -9.94 24.34
C VAL A 585 36.58 -10.15 25.39
N GLN A 586 36.92 -10.85 26.49
CA GLN A 586 35.98 -11.14 27.57
C GLN A 586 35.71 -9.94 28.51
N HIS A 587 36.73 -9.11 28.77
CA HIS A 587 36.73 -8.11 29.85
C HIS A 587 36.38 -8.71 31.23
N ASP A 588 35.35 -8.20 31.89
CA ASP A 588 34.92 -8.57 33.24
C ASP A 588 33.66 -9.45 33.25
N LEU A 589 33.19 -9.87 32.07
CA LEU A 589 31.96 -10.66 31.94
C LEU A 589 32.17 -12.14 32.30
N PRO A 590 31.17 -12.79 32.91
CA PRO A 590 31.20 -14.23 33.13
C PRO A 590 31.14 -14.98 31.80
N ALA A 591 31.96 -16.02 31.65
CA ALA A 591 31.94 -16.85 30.45
C ALA A 591 30.64 -17.68 30.37
N LEU A 592 30.08 -17.80 29.18
CA LEU A 592 28.91 -18.62 28.89
C LEU A 592 29.27 -20.11 29.04
N ASP A 593 28.52 -20.81 29.89
CA ASP A 593 28.49 -22.27 29.97
C ASP A 593 27.14 -22.75 29.43
N LEU A 594 27.14 -23.32 28.23
CA LEU A 594 25.92 -23.85 27.58
C LEU A 594 25.32 -25.04 28.36
N GLY A 595 26.09 -25.70 29.23
CA GLY A 595 25.60 -26.77 30.11
C GLY A 595 24.92 -26.26 31.39
N ALA A 596 25.08 -24.97 31.72
CA ALA A 596 24.57 -24.35 32.94
C ALA A 596 24.03 -22.93 32.67
N VAL A 597 23.11 -22.86 31.72
CA VAL A 597 22.48 -21.61 31.29
C VAL A 597 21.74 -20.92 32.46
N PRO A 598 22.02 -19.64 32.77
CA PRO A 598 21.33 -18.93 33.85
C PRO A 598 19.87 -18.64 33.48
N ASP A 599 18.91 -18.99 34.34
CA ASP A 599 17.46 -18.76 34.11
C ASP A 599 16.99 -17.30 34.23
N ALA A 600 17.89 -16.37 34.56
CA ALA A 600 17.58 -14.95 34.75
C ALA A 600 18.14 -14.07 33.60
N PRO A 601 17.54 -12.89 33.35
CA PRO A 601 18.17 -11.84 32.55
C PRO A 601 19.56 -11.48 33.07
N GLY A 602 20.47 -11.13 32.17
CA GLY A 602 21.86 -10.86 32.54
C GLY A 602 22.82 -10.95 31.36
N LEU A 603 24.09 -10.68 31.63
CA LEU A 603 25.17 -10.61 30.64
C LEU A 603 26.06 -11.83 30.78
N VAL A 604 26.34 -12.50 29.66
CA VAL A 604 27.34 -13.58 29.57
C VAL A 604 28.20 -13.36 28.34
N TRP A 605 29.48 -13.69 28.42
CA TRP A 605 30.41 -13.56 27.31
C TRP A 605 30.60 -14.89 26.57
N ALA A 606 30.62 -14.81 25.24
CA ALA A 606 31.02 -15.91 24.39
C ALA A 606 32.14 -15.44 23.44
N PRO A 607 33.24 -16.22 23.28
CA PRO A 607 34.29 -15.89 22.33
C PRO A 607 33.75 -15.96 20.91
N LEU A 608 33.83 -14.85 20.16
CA LEU A 608 33.47 -14.86 18.75
C LEU A 608 34.27 -13.83 17.95
N ASP A 609 35.01 -14.31 16.94
CA ASP A 609 35.53 -13.48 15.87
C ASP A 609 34.53 -13.48 14.71
N VAL A 610 33.96 -12.32 14.41
CA VAL A 610 32.95 -12.16 13.34
C VAL A 610 33.52 -12.37 11.94
N THR A 611 34.84 -12.39 11.77
CA THR A 611 35.50 -12.68 10.49
C THR A 611 35.60 -14.18 10.18
N ASP A 612 35.43 -15.04 11.19
CA ASP A 612 35.33 -16.50 10.98
C ASP A 612 33.85 -16.89 10.78
N HIS A 613 33.44 -16.90 9.52
CA HIS A 613 32.04 -17.17 9.15
C HIS A 613 31.57 -18.57 9.57
N ALA A 614 32.47 -19.55 9.68
CA ALA A 614 32.14 -20.90 10.12
C ALA A 614 31.90 -20.92 11.64
N ALA A 615 32.76 -20.26 12.40
CA ALA A 615 32.58 -20.09 13.85
C ALA A 615 31.32 -19.27 14.17
N VAL A 616 31.02 -18.21 13.40
CA VAL A 616 29.76 -17.45 13.53
C VAL A 616 28.56 -18.36 13.35
N ARG A 617 28.52 -19.16 12.28
CA ARG A 617 27.40 -20.08 12.07
C ARG A 617 27.26 -21.07 13.23
N ALA A 618 28.34 -21.74 13.62
CA ALA A 618 28.32 -22.72 14.70
C ALA A 618 27.83 -22.11 16.02
N ALA A 619 28.36 -20.94 16.39
CA ALA A 619 27.96 -20.26 17.62
C ALA A 619 26.47 -19.91 17.64
N PHE A 620 25.91 -19.41 16.54
CA PHE A 620 24.48 -19.08 16.47
C PHE A 620 23.58 -20.32 16.46
N ASP A 621 24.02 -21.43 15.85
CA ASP A 621 23.33 -22.72 15.91
C ASP A 621 23.32 -23.25 17.37
N ASP A 622 24.47 -23.26 18.05
CA ASP A 622 24.60 -23.69 19.45
C ASP A 622 23.75 -22.82 20.40
N LEU A 623 23.71 -21.51 20.18
CA LEU A 623 22.87 -20.60 20.96
C LEU A 623 21.38 -20.85 20.71
N ALA A 624 20.94 -21.00 19.45
CA ALA A 624 19.55 -21.28 19.16
C ALA A 624 19.09 -22.60 19.80
N ASP A 625 19.93 -23.64 19.75
CA ASP A 625 19.65 -24.94 20.35
C ASP A 625 19.60 -24.90 21.88
N ALA A 626 20.55 -24.21 22.53
CA ALA A 626 20.62 -24.13 23.99
C ALA A 626 19.50 -23.27 24.59
N PHE A 627 19.04 -22.24 23.88
CA PHE A 627 18.11 -21.24 24.40
C PHE A 627 16.70 -21.30 23.80
N GLY A 628 16.46 -22.18 22.81
CA GLY A 628 15.16 -22.36 22.15
C GLY A 628 14.83 -21.28 21.12
N GLY A 629 15.83 -20.51 20.68
CA GLY A 629 15.71 -19.46 19.67
C GLY A 629 16.55 -18.22 19.96
N ILE A 630 16.53 -17.27 19.03
CA ILE A 630 17.21 -15.98 19.13
C ILE A 630 16.18 -14.89 18.84
N ASP A 631 15.90 -14.03 19.81
CA ASP A 631 14.85 -13.01 19.69
C ASP A 631 15.42 -11.68 19.19
N ALA A 632 16.67 -11.34 19.55
CA ALA A 632 17.34 -10.14 19.09
C ALA A 632 18.80 -10.36 18.67
N LEU A 633 19.23 -9.66 17.61
CA LEU A 633 20.63 -9.55 17.19
C LEU A 633 21.02 -8.07 17.10
N VAL A 634 22.13 -7.70 17.73
CA VAL A 634 22.76 -6.40 17.54
C VAL A 634 24.14 -6.58 16.93
N ASN A 635 24.28 -6.17 15.67
CA ASN A 635 25.57 -6.16 14.98
C ASN A 635 26.32 -4.86 15.31
N ASN A 636 27.15 -4.90 16.35
CA ASN A 636 27.89 -3.75 16.85
C ASN A 636 29.41 -3.85 16.62
N ALA A 637 29.98 -5.06 16.54
CA ALA A 637 31.41 -5.25 16.33
C ALA A 637 31.94 -4.41 15.15
N GLY A 638 33.06 -3.73 15.35
CA GLY A 638 33.63 -2.88 14.32
C GLY A 638 35.00 -2.30 14.66
N ILE A 639 35.80 -2.11 13.63
CA ILE A 639 37.12 -1.46 13.71
C ILE A 639 37.20 -0.28 12.76
N GLN A 640 38.18 0.60 12.98
CA GLN A 640 38.46 1.73 12.10
C GLN A 640 39.96 1.90 11.87
N ARG A 641 40.31 2.50 10.73
CA ARG A 641 41.68 2.91 10.37
C ARG A 641 41.63 4.36 9.90
N HIS A 642 42.57 5.17 10.40
CA HIS A 642 42.71 6.58 10.05
C HIS A 642 43.90 6.75 9.12
N ARG A 643 43.64 7.03 7.84
CA ARG A 643 44.66 7.17 6.79
C ARG A 643 44.13 8.01 5.64
N ALA A 644 44.97 8.83 5.01
CA ALA A 644 44.64 9.45 3.74
C ALA A 644 44.36 8.37 2.68
N LEU A 645 43.50 8.67 1.70
CA LEU A 645 42.98 7.65 0.78
C LEU A 645 44.11 7.05 -0.08
N GLU A 646 45.05 7.88 -0.50
CA GLU A 646 46.23 7.55 -1.28
C GLU A 646 47.28 6.72 -0.51
N ASP A 647 47.26 6.77 0.82
CA ASP A 647 48.21 6.09 1.70
C ASP A 647 47.61 4.86 2.39
N LEU A 648 46.35 4.54 2.11
CA LEU A 648 45.63 3.42 2.68
C LEU A 648 46.06 2.12 2.01
N THR A 649 46.59 1.18 2.80
CA THR A 649 46.97 -0.13 2.28
C THR A 649 45.75 -1.01 2.06
N TRP A 650 45.91 -2.01 1.19
CA TRP A 650 44.82 -2.93 0.90
C TRP A 650 44.49 -3.86 2.07
N ASP A 651 45.48 -4.20 2.90
CA ASP A 651 45.28 -4.99 4.12
C ASP A 651 44.47 -4.21 5.15
N GLU A 652 44.75 -2.91 5.34
CA GLU A 652 43.99 -2.04 6.23
C GLU A 652 42.54 -1.86 5.75
N TRP A 653 42.33 -1.73 4.43
CA TRP A 653 40.99 -1.69 3.86
C TRP A 653 40.25 -3.01 4.11
N SER A 654 40.88 -4.14 3.74
CA SER A 654 40.27 -5.47 3.80
C SER A 654 39.89 -5.83 5.22
N ALA A 655 40.78 -5.60 6.20
CA ALA A 655 40.49 -5.86 7.60
C ALA A 655 39.23 -5.10 8.10
N VAL A 656 39.03 -3.85 7.67
CA VAL A 656 37.85 -3.06 8.06
C VAL A 656 36.60 -3.59 7.35
N VAL A 657 36.69 -4.00 6.08
CA VAL A 657 35.57 -4.62 5.36
C VAL A 657 35.17 -5.96 5.97
N ASP A 658 36.14 -6.80 6.29
CA ASP A 658 35.92 -8.13 6.85
C ASP A 658 35.18 -8.06 8.19
N VAL A 659 35.59 -7.15 9.09
CA VAL A 659 34.89 -6.98 10.37
C VAL A 659 33.56 -6.24 10.19
N ASN A 660 33.57 -5.06 9.55
CA ASN A 660 32.42 -4.13 9.61
C ASN A 660 31.31 -4.44 8.61
N LEU A 661 31.56 -5.26 7.58
CA LEU A 661 30.58 -5.60 6.55
C LEU A 661 30.41 -7.11 6.44
N HIS A 662 31.47 -7.88 6.21
CA HIS A 662 31.36 -9.33 6.10
C HIS A 662 30.92 -9.96 7.42
N GLY A 663 31.47 -9.53 8.55
CA GLY A 663 31.04 -9.97 9.87
C GLY A 663 29.58 -9.64 10.17
N VAL A 664 29.13 -8.42 9.82
CA VAL A 664 27.70 -8.05 9.93
C VAL A 664 26.82 -8.97 9.09
N PHE A 665 27.22 -9.23 7.84
CA PHE A 665 26.49 -10.13 6.95
C PHE A 665 26.46 -11.58 7.46
N ALA A 666 27.59 -12.08 7.97
CA ALA A 666 27.70 -13.44 8.51
C ALA A 666 26.79 -13.63 9.73
N CYS A 667 26.83 -12.72 10.70
CA CYS A 667 25.97 -12.77 11.89
C CYS A 667 24.50 -12.56 11.53
N LEU A 668 24.20 -11.63 10.62
CA LEU A 668 22.85 -11.41 10.11
C LEU A 668 22.29 -12.69 9.48
N GLN A 669 23.04 -13.34 8.59
CA GLN A 669 22.60 -14.59 7.95
C GLN A 669 22.43 -15.73 8.97
N ALA A 670 23.36 -15.87 9.93
CA ALA A 670 23.31 -16.92 10.94
C ALA A 670 22.08 -16.78 11.87
N ALA A 671 21.87 -15.60 12.45
CA ALA A 671 20.68 -15.33 13.28
C ALA A 671 19.40 -15.38 12.46
N GLY A 672 19.42 -14.82 11.25
CA GLY A 672 18.27 -14.74 10.36
C GLY A 672 17.68 -16.11 10.05
N ARG A 673 18.49 -17.16 9.87
CA ARG A 673 17.98 -18.52 9.65
C ARG A 673 17.08 -18.99 10.78
N HIS A 674 17.48 -18.76 12.03
CA HIS A 674 16.72 -19.15 13.22
C HIS A 674 15.50 -18.25 13.44
N MET A 675 15.68 -16.93 13.30
CA MET A 675 14.59 -15.96 13.44
C MET A 675 13.48 -16.17 12.39
N LEU A 676 13.87 -16.40 11.13
CA LEU A 676 12.92 -16.65 10.03
C LEU A 676 12.21 -18.00 10.20
N ALA A 677 12.91 -19.03 10.68
CA ALA A 677 12.27 -20.31 11.01
C ALA A 677 11.28 -20.17 12.17
N ALA A 678 11.58 -19.31 13.15
CA ALA A 678 10.71 -19.01 14.27
C ALA A 678 9.57 -18.03 13.93
N GLY A 679 9.59 -17.40 12.74
CA GLY A 679 8.64 -16.38 12.33
C GLY A 679 8.66 -15.11 13.19
N ARG A 680 9.75 -14.87 13.96
CA ARG A 680 9.91 -13.72 14.84
C ARG A 680 11.38 -13.37 15.02
N GLY A 681 11.67 -12.08 15.16
CA GLY A 681 13.00 -11.60 15.58
C GLY A 681 13.23 -10.13 15.27
N ALA A 682 14.19 -9.52 15.94
CA ALA A 682 14.60 -8.14 15.68
C ALA A 682 16.11 -8.01 15.53
N VAL A 683 16.56 -7.39 14.45
CA VAL A 683 17.97 -7.11 14.20
C VAL A 683 18.21 -5.61 14.18
N VAL A 684 19.25 -5.16 14.90
CA VAL A 684 19.73 -3.79 14.88
C VAL A 684 21.20 -3.75 14.45
N ASN A 685 21.47 -3.14 13.30
CA ASN A 685 22.82 -2.93 12.81
C ASN A 685 23.36 -1.57 13.26
N ILE A 686 24.58 -1.52 13.78
CA ILE A 686 25.22 -0.25 14.15
C ILE A 686 25.98 0.33 12.94
N SER A 687 25.40 1.37 12.34
CA SER A 687 26.03 2.21 11.31
C SER A 687 26.82 3.38 11.97
N SER A 688 26.89 4.55 11.34
CA SER A 688 27.54 5.76 11.85
C SER A 688 27.15 6.98 11.02
N VAL A 689 27.20 8.18 11.61
CA VAL A 689 27.15 9.44 10.82
C VAL A 689 28.24 9.51 9.74
N SER A 690 29.35 8.78 9.91
CA SER A 690 30.41 8.68 8.90
C SER A 690 30.01 7.92 7.64
N ALA A 691 28.84 7.27 7.61
CA ALA A 691 28.29 6.68 6.39
C ALA A 691 28.10 7.70 5.24
N ARG A 692 28.03 9.00 5.56
CA ARG A 692 27.97 10.09 4.55
C ARG A 692 29.35 10.54 4.04
N GLY A 693 30.41 9.86 4.46
CA GLY A 693 31.79 10.20 4.14
C GLY A 693 32.48 10.92 5.29
N SER A 694 33.72 10.51 5.58
CA SER A 694 34.58 11.12 6.59
C SER A 694 36.02 11.03 6.11
N ALA A 695 36.64 12.20 5.87
CA ALA A 695 38.02 12.28 5.40
C ALA A 695 38.95 11.52 6.35
N GLY A 696 39.87 10.74 5.77
CA GLY A 696 40.78 9.90 6.53
C GLY A 696 40.19 8.57 7.02
N ARG A 697 38.91 8.27 6.78
CA ARG A 697 38.22 7.07 7.27
C ARG A 697 37.48 6.32 6.16
N ALA A 698 38.10 6.22 4.98
CA ALA A 698 37.47 5.69 3.77
C ALA A 698 36.84 4.28 3.92
N PRO A 699 37.54 3.24 4.43
CA PRO A 699 36.95 1.90 4.53
C PRO A 699 35.85 1.85 5.60
N TYR A 700 36.00 2.61 6.69
CA TYR A 700 34.97 2.72 7.72
C TYR A 700 33.70 3.40 7.21
N SER A 701 33.83 4.53 6.52
CA SER A 701 32.70 5.27 5.95
C SER A 701 31.95 4.41 4.92
N THR A 702 32.70 3.72 4.05
CA THR A 702 32.16 2.83 3.02
C THR A 702 31.40 1.66 3.63
N THR A 703 31.99 0.97 4.60
CA THR A 703 31.35 -0.18 5.26
C THR A 703 30.10 0.24 6.03
N LYS A 704 30.12 1.37 6.75
CA LYS A 704 28.94 1.85 7.48
C LYS A 704 27.82 2.33 6.55
N ALA A 705 28.13 2.83 5.35
CA ALA A 705 27.15 3.08 4.29
C ALA A 705 26.58 1.77 3.71
N ALA A 706 27.43 0.77 3.45
CA ALA A 706 27.00 -0.54 2.97
C ALA A 706 26.07 -1.24 3.98
N VAL A 707 26.33 -1.10 5.28
CA VAL A 707 25.45 -1.62 6.34
C VAL A 707 24.05 -1.00 6.28
N ILE A 708 23.89 0.27 5.89
CA ILE A 708 22.55 0.89 5.70
C ILE A 708 21.82 0.19 4.55
N GLY A 709 22.50 -0.03 3.42
CA GLY A 709 21.92 -0.75 2.28
C GLY A 709 21.56 -2.20 2.61
N LEU A 710 22.44 -2.90 3.33
CA LEU A 710 22.18 -4.26 3.81
C LEU A 710 20.99 -4.31 4.78
N THR A 711 20.86 -3.33 5.66
CA THR A 711 19.73 -3.19 6.59
C THR A 711 18.41 -3.01 5.85
N ALA A 712 18.36 -2.09 4.88
CA ALA A 712 17.16 -1.86 4.08
C ALA A 712 16.75 -3.10 3.29
N THR A 713 17.74 -3.79 2.69
CA THR A 713 17.52 -5.01 1.91
C THR A 713 17.00 -6.14 2.80
N ALA A 714 17.71 -6.48 3.87
CA ALA A 714 17.30 -7.56 4.77
C ALA A 714 15.96 -7.24 5.46
N GLY A 715 15.73 -5.98 5.84
CA GLY A 715 14.45 -5.54 6.39
C GLY A 715 13.30 -5.77 5.41
N ALA A 716 13.44 -5.31 4.17
CA ALA A 716 12.43 -5.51 3.13
C ALA A 716 12.18 -6.99 2.83
N GLU A 717 13.23 -7.80 2.76
CA GLU A 717 13.10 -9.24 2.47
C GLU A 717 12.48 -10.03 3.63
N TRP A 718 12.72 -9.64 4.89
CA TRP A 718 12.43 -10.47 6.06
C TRP A 718 11.18 -10.03 6.83
N ALA A 719 10.67 -8.81 6.61
CA ALA A 719 9.53 -8.27 7.34
C ALA A 719 8.25 -9.11 7.22
N ALA A 720 7.92 -9.57 6.00
CA ALA A 720 6.77 -10.44 5.76
C ALA A 720 6.90 -11.83 6.43
N ARG A 721 8.12 -12.18 6.88
CA ARG A 721 8.45 -13.42 7.59
C ARG A 721 8.65 -13.20 9.09
N GLY A 722 8.16 -12.06 9.61
CA GLY A 722 8.12 -11.75 11.04
C GLY A 722 9.44 -11.28 11.65
N VAL A 723 10.48 -11.03 10.84
CA VAL A 723 11.78 -10.56 11.32
C VAL A 723 12.03 -9.12 10.87
N ARG A 724 12.27 -8.22 11.82
CA ARG A 724 12.51 -6.80 11.57
C ARG A 724 14.01 -6.52 11.57
N VAL A 725 14.49 -5.72 10.62
CA VAL A 725 15.90 -5.32 10.54
C VAL A 725 15.97 -3.80 10.40
N ASN A 726 16.63 -3.12 11.34
CA ASN A 726 16.83 -1.68 11.35
C ASN A 726 18.29 -1.33 11.69
N ALA A 727 18.65 -0.07 11.58
CA ALA A 727 19.98 0.42 11.93
C ALA A 727 19.92 1.64 12.86
N VAL A 728 20.92 1.74 13.72
CA VAL A 728 21.23 2.96 14.47
C VAL A 728 22.53 3.53 13.92
N ALA A 729 22.57 4.83 13.64
CA ALA A 729 23.75 5.54 13.18
C ALA A 729 24.19 6.56 14.25
N PRO A 730 25.12 6.18 15.15
CA PRO A 730 25.62 7.07 16.19
C PRO A 730 26.45 8.23 15.62
N GLY A 731 26.34 9.38 16.27
CA GLY A 731 27.28 10.50 16.18
C GLY A 731 28.55 10.27 16.99
N TYR A 732 29.11 11.34 17.55
CA TYR A 732 30.27 11.24 18.44
C TYR A 732 29.86 10.81 19.85
N ILE A 733 30.31 9.63 20.25
CA ILE A 733 29.99 9.01 21.54
C ILE A 733 31.20 9.05 22.46
N ASP A 734 30.98 9.42 23.71
CA ASP A 734 32.00 9.43 24.75
C ASP A 734 32.39 7.99 25.13
N THR A 735 33.42 7.48 24.46
CA THR A 735 33.94 6.13 24.63
C THR A 735 35.44 6.17 24.85
N GLY A 736 36.01 5.08 25.39
CA GLY A 736 37.46 4.95 25.53
C GLY A 736 38.21 5.20 24.20
N VAL A 737 37.65 4.76 23.07
CA VAL A 737 38.21 5.00 21.73
C VAL A 737 38.22 6.48 21.36
N PHE A 738 37.13 7.20 21.63
CA PHE A 738 37.08 8.65 21.39
C PHE A 738 38.10 9.39 22.25
N ARG A 739 38.14 9.10 23.56
CA ARG A 739 39.06 9.73 24.52
C ARG A 739 40.52 9.45 24.19
N GLN A 740 40.83 8.23 23.74
CA GLN A 740 42.17 7.88 23.25
C GLN A 740 42.53 8.69 21.99
N GLY A 741 41.60 8.86 21.04
CA GLY A 741 41.82 9.66 19.83
C GLY A 741 42.12 11.12 20.14
N VAL A 742 41.43 11.71 21.13
CA VAL A 742 41.72 13.06 21.64
C VAL A 742 43.11 13.12 22.29
N ALA A 743 43.44 12.15 23.16
CA ALA A 743 44.74 12.09 23.81
C ALA A 743 45.92 11.93 22.81
N GLN A 744 45.68 11.25 21.69
CA GLN A 744 46.65 11.08 20.60
C GLN A 744 46.67 12.24 19.61
N GLY A 745 45.83 13.28 19.79
CA GLY A 745 45.75 14.44 18.90
C GLY A 745 45.13 14.15 17.53
N THR A 746 44.54 12.97 17.34
CA THR A 746 43.86 12.59 16.07
C THR A 746 42.44 13.14 15.99
N LEU A 747 41.86 13.55 17.12
CA LEU A 747 40.55 14.20 17.23
C LEU A 747 40.68 15.49 18.06
N SER A 748 39.97 16.53 17.64
CA SER A 748 39.80 17.76 18.42
C SER A 748 38.39 17.77 19.02
N GLU A 749 38.28 17.54 20.34
CA GLU A 749 37.00 17.57 21.05
C GLU A 749 36.32 18.93 20.91
N GLU A 750 37.07 20.02 21.04
CA GLU A 750 36.55 21.39 20.84
C GLU A 750 35.92 21.57 19.44
N THR A 751 36.61 21.15 18.38
CA THR A 751 36.12 21.26 17.00
C THR A 751 34.88 20.40 16.77
N ILE A 752 34.85 19.20 17.35
CA ILE A 752 33.73 18.26 17.25
C ILE A 752 32.50 18.85 17.96
N LEU A 753 32.66 19.29 19.21
CA LEU A 753 31.58 19.91 19.98
C LEU A 753 31.08 21.19 19.33
N ALA A 754 31.94 21.94 18.63
CA ALA A 754 31.55 23.14 17.90
C ALA A 754 30.54 22.87 16.78
N ARG A 755 30.57 21.65 16.20
CA ARG A 755 29.72 21.21 15.09
C ARG A 755 28.50 20.39 15.53
N ILE A 756 28.40 20.02 16.80
CA ILE A 756 27.24 19.31 17.33
C ILE A 756 26.29 20.36 17.92
N PRO A 757 25.06 20.53 17.39
CA PRO A 757 24.08 21.47 17.94
C PRO A 757 23.79 21.26 19.43
N ALA A 758 23.77 20.01 19.90
CA ALA A 758 23.62 19.66 21.31
C ALA A 758 24.82 20.04 22.19
N ARG A 759 25.96 20.45 21.62
CA ARG A 759 27.19 20.90 22.30
C ARG A 759 27.77 19.91 23.32
N ARG A 760 27.49 18.61 23.14
CA ARG A 760 28.03 17.54 23.96
C ARG A 760 28.23 16.28 23.13
N LEU A 761 29.09 15.40 23.61
CA LEU A 761 29.13 14.01 23.16
C LEU A 761 27.90 13.28 23.72
N ALA A 762 27.38 12.31 22.96
CA ALA A 762 26.40 11.39 23.51
C ALA A 762 27.07 10.34 24.40
N GLN A 763 26.36 9.87 25.41
CA GLN A 763 26.80 8.76 26.24
C GLN A 763 26.42 7.43 25.58
N PRO A 764 27.19 6.34 25.78
CA PRO A 764 26.90 5.03 25.18
C PRO A 764 25.47 4.51 25.44
N GLU A 765 24.91 4.82 26.61
CA GLU A 765 23.56 4.43 27.03
C GLU A 765 22.48 5.06 26.16
N GLU A 766 22.73 6.23 25.57
CA GLU A 766 21.80 6.87 24.63
C GLU A 766 21.66 6.05 23.33
N ILE A 767 22.71 5.33 22.93
CA ILE A 767 22.65 4.36 21.83
C ILE A 767 21.94 3.09 22.30
N GLY A 768 22.22 2.63 23.52
CA GLY A 768 21.48 1.53 24.17
C GLY A 768 19.96 1.75 24.15
N ASN A 769 19.51 2.96 24.48
CA ASN A 769 18.09 3.32 24.48
C ASN A 769 17.46 3.22 23.08
N ALA A 770 18.14 3.69 22.04
CA ALA A 770 17.65 3.59 20.66
C ALA A 770 17.59 2.14 20.18
N VAL A 771 18.60 1.32 20.52
CA VAL A 771 18.61 -0.12 20.18
C VAL A 771 17.49 -0.87 20.91
N SER A 772 17.34 -0.64 22.22
CA SER A 772 16.25 -1.20 23.04
C SER A 772 14.87 -0.90 22.44
N TRP A 773 14.63 0.37 22.07
CA TRP A 773 13.39 0.76 21.40
C TRP A 773 13.19 -0.01 20.09
N LEU A 774 14.22 -0.11 19.23
CA LEU A 774 14.13 -0.78 17.94
C LEU A 774 13.91 -2.31 18.06
N VAL A 775 14.41 -2.96 19.10
CA VAL A 775 14.14 -4.39 19.33
C VAL A 775 12.78 -4.63 19.99
N SER A 776 12.23 -3.64 20.68
CA SER A 776 10.92 -3.74 21.34
C SER A 776 9.72 -3.70 20.36
N ASP A 777 8.55 -4.05 20.87
CA ASP A 777 7.28 -3.95 20.15
C ASP A 777 6.88 -2.49 19.82
N GLN A 778 7.47 -1.50 20.50
CA GLN A 778 7.24 -0.09 20.17
C GLN A 778 7.75 0.28 18.78
N ALA A 779 8.68 -0.51 18.22
CA ALA A 779 9.19 -0.37 16.87
C ALA A 779 8.68 -1.49 15.93
N ALA A 780 7.56 -2.15 16.27
CA ALA A 780 7.02 -3.28 15.51
C ALA A 780 6.72 -2.97 14.03
N TYR A 781 6.52 -1.70 13.68
CA TYR A 781 6.30 -1.26 12.30
C TYR A 781 7.50 -0.58 11.64
N MET A 782 8.67 -0.59 12.30
CA MET A 782 9.91 -0.08 11.72
C MET A 782 10.66 -1.21 11.02
N VAL A 783 10.89 -1.02 9.73
CA VAL A 783 11.62 -1.95 8.87
C VAL A 783 12.55 -1.17 7.95
N GLY A 784 13.81 -1.60 7.85
CA GLY A 784 14.80 -1.04 6.94
C GLY A 784 15.22 0.39 7.28
N GLN A 785 14.84 0.91 8.44
CA GLN A 785 15.09 2.31 8.81
C GLN A 785 16.49 2.50 9.39
N THR A 786 17.07 3.69 9.18
CA THR A 786 18.29 4.13 9.87
C THR A 786 17.97 5.30 10.77
N VAL A 787 18.14 5.11 12.07
CA VAL A 787 17.91 6.14 13.10
C VAL A 787 19.23 6.80 13.45
N TYR A 788 19.37 8.09 13.12
CA TYR A 788 20.56 8.86 13.49
C TYR A 788 20.43 9.38 14.93
N VAL A 789 21.41 9.05 15.76
CA VAL A 789 21.49 9.50 17.17
C VAL A 789 22.78 10.29 17.32
N ASP A 790 22.74 11.58 16.93
CA ASP A 790 23.94 12.37 16.68
C ASP A 790 23.95 13.79 17.26
N GLY A 791 22.96 14.13 18.09
CA GLY A 791 22.86 15.46 18.70
C GLY A 791 22.66 16.60 17.68
N GLY A 792 22.20 16.28 16.46
CA GLY A 792 21.96 17.22 15.37
C GLY A 792 23.16 17.41 14.43
N PHE A 793 24.23 16.64 14.59
CA PHE A 793 25.47 16.80 13.82
C PHE A 793 25.27 16.77 12.30
N LEU A 794 24.32 15.97 11.80
CA LEU A 794 24.05 15.85 10.37
C LEU A 794 23.05 16.86 9.80
N VAL A 795 22.29 17.56 10.65
CA VAL A 795 21.27 18.53 10.20
C VAL A 795 21.75 19.97 10.27
N ASP A 796 22.81 20.25 11.02
CA ASP A 796 23.47 21.55 11.06
C ASP A 796 24.62 21.62 10.05
N TYR A 797 24.49 22.51 9.06
CA TYR A 797 25.52 22.77 8.05
C TYR A 797 26.65 23.69 8.55
N GLY A 798 26.71 23.98 9.85
CA GLY A 798 27.73 24.81 10.46
C GLY A 798 27.48 26.31 10.28
N VAL A 799 26.21 26.71 10.09
CA VAL A 799 25.83 28.13 10.02
C VAL A 799 25.73 28.65 11.46
N PRO A 800 26.52 29.65 11.86
CA PRO A 800 26.43 30.19 13.22
C PRO A 800 25.04 30.76 13.46
N LEU A 801 24.26 30.15 14.34
CA LEU A 801 23.03 30.76 14.83
C LEU A 801 23.39 32.05 15.57
N ALA A 802 22.62 33.12 15.35
CA ALA A 802 22.70 34.31 16.18
C ALA A 802 22.63 33.87 17.65
N LYS A 803 23.55 34.37 18.49
CA LYS A 803 23.60 34.03 19.92
C LYS A 803 22.17 34.05 20.47
N LYS A 804 21.78 32.98 21.15
CA LYS A 804 20.58 32.99 22.01
C LYS A 804 20.66 34.30 22.82
N PRO A 805 19.65 35.18 22.79
CA PRO A 805 19.61 36.30 23.72
C PRO A 805 19.82 35.74 25.13
N GLU A 806 20.73 36.33 25.88
CA GLU A 806 21.05 35.93 27.26
C GLU A 806 19.82 35.91 28.16
#